data_AF-A0A956HAC5-F1
#
_entry.id   AF-A0A956HAC5-F1
#
_cell.length_a   1.000
_cell.length_b   1.000
_cell.length_c   1.000
_cell.angle_alpha   90.00
_cell.angle_beta   90.00
_cell.angle_gamma   90.00
#
_symmetry.space_group_name_H-M   'P 1'
#
loop_
_entity.id
_entity.type
_entity.pdbx_description
1 polymer ?
#
loop_
_entity_poly.entity_id
_entity_poly.type
_entity_poly.pdbx_seq_one_letter_code
_entity_poly.pdbx_strand_id
1 'polypeptide(L)'
;MLESGDDAYLVPAHIWTPWFAMFGSKSGFDTVDECFGDLARHVFAIETGLSSDPAMNWRLSQLDRYRLVSNSDAHSPAKLGREATRFTGALDYFALRRALETGEGFGGTVEFFPEEGKYHLDGHRKCGVRLTPPESRAHGGRCPDCAGPLTIGTMNRVDELADRPDGFTPEGHDPFASFIPLPELIGEIEGVGPGSKQVARVYERVIDGVGPELFILDEAPLEELRTHGSELLAEAVARMRAGDVIRDPGYDGEYGTIRVFEPRELARRTCVGTLFDAEVMGEGATPDAPRPASADAADRDLEPSARAGGATSAAGVRQASHEASSTGQVVTAGAGGPHTGERERSATAAAADREAASVAGTSAARDADARHTSHKTSPMGQAMTTGAGGPQTAGEGSATAADREVDGVSAARDVEVRQTSHEASPTGQVEEDAGALQPAGEGSVSAAAGRDLEPLSPVDGASAARDAEARQTSHEGGPMGPIVTGARALQTAGEREESVSAAASREAASVDATTATRGADARGMNSETCSMRQAEEAADTLAGLDPDQRAAAAIAAGALLIVAGPGTGKTRTLTHRIAHLVRDHGVPPGACLAITFTRRAAEELRERLGGLLGAAGEEVVVRTFHGFGHELLRAHAAALELDDGFRIAHEWEQEEVLIEALDIDARAARRLLKELSQAGRSGAALASGSELEQAARAYRRGLRARGLVDCDELVSLAVSLLERDDDVRASLQRRFTHVSVDEYQDVDELQYRLIRLLVPTGGNLCAIGDPDQAIYSFRGADVGYFLRFVSDYPGARQAALTRNYRSGRRIVDASMQVIARGTLTAGRVLEAQRSDALALIVHEAASAAAEAEFVVHSVERMIGGYSFFSVDSGRVDAGDASEYSFGDFAILYRSAALLPPLLEALRRSGIPFERRSHGRLDDDPGVRAIVKELSKETCTLTPAELLAVTLAADPGLEPSVALLRPLLARSPERAAFLDEIAAGAQCDTWDPRADRLSLMTLHAAKGLEFPVVFLVGCEDGVIPLRFAPDDDIAEERRLFFVGMTRAQRRLFLTRARKRAWRGAVREQAISPFVLDIREQLLEREASTHKARPRPVDPQLLLF
;
A
#
# COMPACT_ATOMS: atom_id res chain seq x y z
N MET A 1 21.52 -15.84 5.16
CA MET A 1 21.87 -15.05 3.95
C MET A 1 23.08 -15.65 3.26
N LEU A 2 24.27 -15.72 3.87
CA LEU A 2 25.34 -16.59 3.33
C LEU A 2 24.93 -18.08 3.33
N GLU A 3 24.17 -18.52 4.34
CA GLU A 3 23.53 -19.86 4.39
C GLU A 3 22.43 -20.09 3.34
N SER A 4 22.12 -19.11 2.49
CA SER A 4 21.03 -19.21 1.50
C SER A 4 21.45 -19.93 0.20
N GLY A 5 22.73 -20.23 0.04
CA GLY A 5 23.30 -21.03 -1.06
C GLY A 5 24.80 -20.80 -1.21
N ASP A 6 25.53 -21.76 -1.78
CA ASP A 6 26.99 -21.69 -1.96
C ASP A 6 27.47 -20.49 -2.80
N ASP A 7 26.56 -19.88 -3.58
CA ASP A 7 26.86 -18.73 -4.42
C ASP A 7 26.75 -17.36 -3.73
N ALA A 8 26.33 -17.31 -2.45
CA ALA A 8 26.15 -16.09 -1.70
C ALA A 8 27.48 -15.49 -1.19
N TYR A 9 27.62 -14.17 -1.29
CA TYR A 9 28.83 -13.42 -0.90
C TYR A 9 28.49 -12.21 -0.02
N LEU A 10 29.51 -11.56 0.54
CA LEU A 10 29.38 -10.41 1.44
C LEU A 10 30.12 -9.19 0.86
N VAL A 11 29.45 -8.03 0.86
CA VAL A 11 30.04 -6.72 0.56
C VAL A 11 29.84 -5.82 1.77
N PRO A 12 30.89 -5.53 2.56
CA PRO A 12 30.89 -4.46 3.56
C PRO A 12 30.60 -3.11 2.89
N ALA A 13 29.69 -2.32 3.46
CA ALA A 13 29.27 -1.03 2.90
C ALA A 13 29.45 0.13 3.87
N HIS A 14 29.59 1.34 3.33
CA HIS A 14 30.06 2.53 4.04
C HIS A 14 31.30 2.20 4.92
N ILE A 15 32.35 1.62 4.34
CA ILE A 15 33.52 1.17 5.11
C ILE A 15 34.22 2.30 5.88
N TRP A 16 34.00 3.56 5.45
CA TRP A 16 34.39 4.78 6.15
C TRP A 16 33.18 5.58 6.67
N THR A 17 33.20 5.88 7.96
CA THR A 17 32.51 7.03 8.57
C THR A 17 33.41 7.60 9.68
N PRO A 18 33.17 8.81 10.19
CA PRO A 18 34.05 9.43 11.18
C PRO A 18 34.22 8.64 12.48
N TRP A 19 33.28 7.75 12.83
CA TRP A 19 33.27 7.05 14.12
C TRP A 19 32.93 5.56 14.02
N PHE A 20 31.79 5.22 13.42
CA PHE A 20 31.21 3.87 13.47
C PHE A 20 30.99 3.36 12.05
N ALA A 21 31.98 2.61 11.57
CA ALA A 21 32.09 1.96 10.28
C ALA A 21 33.13 0.83 10.42
N MET A 22 33.50 0.13 9.34
CA MET A 22 34.60 -0.85 9.40
C MET A 22 35.90 -0.19 9.88
N PHE A 23 36.35 0.89 9.20
CA PHE A 23 37.56 1.62 9.56
C PHE A 23 37.33 2.87 10.42
N GLY A 24 36.10 3.14 10.88
CA GLY A 24 35.78 4.37 11.62
C GLY A 24 36.60 4.54 12.92
N SER A 25 36.87 5.78 13.34
CA SER A 25 37.81 6.07 14.47
C SER A 25 37.41 5.50 15.85
N LYS A 26 36.24 4.86 15.96
CA LYS A 26 35.75 4.19 17.17
C LYS A 26 35.34 2.73 16.92
N SER A 27 35.67 2.14 15.76
CA SER A 27 35.40 0.73 15.46
C SER A 27 36.37 -0.20 16.21
N GLY A 28 37.65 0.19 16.28
CA GLY A 28 38.72 -0.62 16.84
C GLY A 28 39.28 -1.68 15.88
N PHE A 29 38.94 -1.60 14.59
CA PHE A 29 39.49 -2.47 13.54
C PHE A 29 40.40 -1.66 12.60
N ASP A 30 41.60 -2.19 12.35
CA ASP A 30 42.56 -1.62 11.39
C ASP A 30 42.55 -2.41 10.06
N THR A 31 41.95 -3.62 10.03
CA THR A 31 41.85 -4.48 8.84
C THR A 31 40.47 -5.12 8.64
N VAL A 32 40.18 -5.56 7.41
CA VAL A 32 38.95 -6.29 7.05
C VAL A 32 38.88 -7.66 7.77
N ASP A 33 40.02 -8.35 7.90
CA ASP A 33 40.09 -9.68 8.53
C ASP A 33 39.76 -9.61 10.04
N GLU A 34 40.16 -8.54 10.74
CA GLU A 34 39.80 -8.32 12.14
C GLU A 34 38.30 -8.02 12.33
N CYS A 35 37.69 -7.29 11.38
CA CYS A 35 36.28 -6.92 11.46
C CYS A 35 35.33 -8.09 11.13
N PHE A 36 35.72 -9.00 10.24
CA PHE A 36 34.85 -10.07 9.71
C PHE A 36 35.28 -11.50 10.07
N GLY A 37 36.52 -11.72 10.52
CA GLY A 37 37.02 -13.03 10.95
C GLY A 37 36.81 -14.13 9.89
N ASP A 38 36.19 -15.25 10.28
CA ASP A 38 35.89 -16.37 9.39
C ASP A 38 35.03 -15.99 8.15
N LEU A 39 34.33 -14.85 8.19
CA LEU A 39 33.53 -14.34 7.08
C LEU A 39 34.36 -13.53 6.06
N ALA A 40 35.57 -13.07 6.39
CA ALA A 40 36.39 -12.23 5.51
C ALA A 40 36.71 -12.91 4.17
N ARG A 41 36.78 -14.24 4.14
CA ARG A 41 36.95 -15.05 2.91
C ARG A 41 35.80 -14.95 1.90
N HIS A 42 34.63 -14.47 2.33
CA HIS A 42 33.44 -14.26 1.49
C HIS A 42 33.33 -12.81 1.00
N VAL A 43 34.35 -11.98 1.29
CA VAL A 43 34.47 -10.60 0.85
C VAL A 43 35.53 -10.51 -0.24
N PHE A 44 35.11 -10.18 -1.46
CA PHE A 44 35.99 -9.83 -2.59
C PHE A 44 35.70 -8.42 -3.15
N ALA A 45 34.67 -7.76 -2.64
CA ALA A 45 34.32 -6.38 -2.94
C ALA A 45 33.96 -5.63 -1.65
N ILE A 46 34.26 -4.33 -1.60
CA ILE A 46 33.97 -3.43 -0.48
C ILE A 46 33.42 -2.11 -1.03
N GLU A 47 32.39 -1.56 -0.39
CA GLU A 47 31.68 -0.37 -0.86
C GLU A 47 32.18 0.89 -0.13
N THR A 48 32.58 1.89 -0.91
CA THR A 48 33.25 3.12 -0.47
C THR A 48 32.33 4.02 0.34
N GLY A 49 31.19 4.36 -0.28
CA GLY A 49 30.13 5.23 0.21
C GLY A 49 30.55 6.69 0.43
N LEU A 50 29.55 7.55 0.57
CA LEU A 50 29.53 9.02 0.72
C LEU A 50 30.61 9.74 1.57
N SER A 51 31.52 9.02 2.24
CA SER A 51 32.64 9.58 3.00
C SER A 51 34.02 9.27 2.40
N SER A 52 34.12 8.52 1.31
CA SER A 52 35.40 8.21 0.63
C SER A 52 35.24 7.97 -0.87
N ASP A 53 36.31 8.17 -1.64
CA ASP A 53 36.40 7.76 -3.04
C ASP A 53 37.50 6.68 -3.23
N PRO A 54 37.65 6.10 -4.44
CA PRO A 54 38.71 5.14 -4.72
C PRO A 54 40.13 5.70 -4.49
N ALA A 55 40.37 6.98 -4.76
CA ALA A 55 41.68 7.61 -4.56
C ALA A 55 42.10 7.66 -3.08
N MET A 56 41.17 7.96 -2.16
CA MET A 56 41.37 7.85 -0.72
C MET A 56 41.68 6.40 -0.30
N ASN A 57 40.99 5.42 -0.89
CA ASN A 57 41.13 4.00 -0.54
C ASN A 57 42.42 3.37 -1.08
N TRP A 58 42.90 3.75 -2.26
CA TRP A 58 44.17 3.27 -2.83
C TRP A 58 45.41 3.59 -1.97
N ARG A 59 45.27 4.51 -1.00
CA ARG A 59 46.30 4.83 -0.02
C ARG A 59 46.59 3.70 0.99
N LEU A 60 45.76 2.66 1.02
CA LEU A 60 45.89 1.48 1.89
C LEU A 60 46.13 0.21 1.05
N SER A 61 47.36 -0.31 1.02
CA SER A 61 47.71 -1.52 0.24
C SER A 61 46.94 -2.79 0.63
N GLN A 62 46.42 -2.87 1.85
CA GLN A 62 45.54 -3.96 2.27
C GLN A 62 44.23 -4.03 1.47
N LEU A 63 43.83 -2.94 0.79
CA LEU A 63 42.60 -2.88 -0.01
C LEU A 63 42.78 -3.35 -1.46
N ASP A 64 44.01 -3.49 -1.94
CA ASP A 64 44.33 -3.89 -3.33
C ASP A 64 43.69 -5.22 -3.77
N ARG A 65 43.35 -6.11 -2.81
CA ARG A 65 42.72 -7.41 -3.09
C ARG A 65 41.20 -7.36 -3.25
N TYR A 66 40.58 -6.19 -3.07
CA TYR A 66 39.13 -6.01 -3.11
C TYR A 66 38.70 -5.11 -4.26
N ARG A 67 37.58 -5.45 -4.89
CA ARG A 67 36.90 -4.53 -5.81
C ARG A 67 36.27 -3.38 -5.02
N LEU A 68 36.65 -2.14 -5.30
CA LEU A 68 35.95 -0.97 -4.78
C LEU A 68 34.66 -0.79 -5.57
N VAL A 69 33.53 -0.62 -4.87
CA VAL A 69 32.21 -0.43 -5.47
C VAL A 69 31.50 0.76 -4.83
N SER A 70 30.48 1.31 -5.49
CA SER A 70 29.75 2.49 -5.03
C SER A 70 28.25 2.34 -5.32
N ASN A 71 27.41 2.42 -4.28
CA ASN A 71 25.97 2.13 -4.38
C ASN A 71 25.09 2.94 -3.38
N SER A 72 25.67 3.89 -2.65
CA SER A 72 25.13 4.36 -1.36
C SER A 72 23.87 5.26 -1.42
N ASP A 73 23.79 6.27 -2.29
CA ASP A 73 22.72 7.30 -2.24
C ASP A 73 21.39 6.91 -2.96
N ALA A 74 21.05 5.62 -3.04
CA ALA A 74 19.88 5.12 -3.80
C ALA A 74 18.49 5.44 -3.18
N HIS A 75 18.41 6.33 -2.18
CA HIS A 75 17.24 6.51 -1.32
C HIS A 75 16.09 7.36 -1.89
N SER A 76 16.25 8.02 -3.04
CA SER A 76 15.11 8.66 -3.73
C SER A 76 15.34 8.75 -5.24
N PRO A 77 14.28 8.84 -6.08
CA PRO A 77 14.42 8.86 -7.53
C PRO A 77 15.32 9.98 -8.08
N ALA A 78 15.37 11.12 -7.39
CA ALA A 78 16.22 12.27 -7.74
C ALA A 78 17.67 12.17 -7.22
N LYS A 79 18.06 11.00 -6.70
CA LYS A 79 19.43 10.68 -6.23
C LYS A 79 20.03 9.43 -6.89
N LEU A 80 19.23 8.67 -7.64
CA LEU A 80 19.69 7.46 -8.34
C LEU A 80 20.82 7.82 -9.32
N GLY A 81 21.92 7.07 -9.26
CA GLY A 81 23.08 7.28 -10.12
C GLY A 81 24.14 8.26 -9.59
N ARG A 82 23.91 8.99 -8.48
CA ARG A 82 24.93 9.83 -7.83
C ARG A 82 26.13 9.02 -7.31
N GLU A 83 25.85 7.79 -6.89
CA GLU A 83 26.83 6.74 -6.59
C GLU A 83 26.36 5.48 -7.33
N ALA A 84 27.23 4.88 -8.13
CA ALA A 84 26.88 3.71 -8.94
C ALA A 84 28.10 2.87 -9.34
N THR A 85 27.89 1.59 -9.55
CA THR A 85 28.93 0.65 -10.02
C THR A 85 28.65 0.28 -11.47
N ARG A 86 29.62 0.46 -12.37
CA ARG A 86 29.49 0.23 -13.82
C ARG A 86 29.79 -1.23 -14.15
N PHE A 87 28.95 -1.84 -14.99
CA PHE A 87 29.10 -3.22 -15.43
C PHE A 87 28.87 -3.37 -16.93
N THR A 88 29.52 -4.36 -17.54
CA THR A 88 29.37 -4.76 -18.94
C THR A 88 29.23 -6.28 -19.03
N GLY A 89 28.22 -6.76 -19.75
CA GLY A 89 27.90 -8.18 -19.83
C GLY A 89 26.40 -8.46 -19.79
N ALA A 90 26.01 -9.63 -19.28
CA ALA A 90 24.62 -10.00 -19.09
C ALA A 90 24.03 -9.38 -17.82
N LEU A 91 22.73 -9.06 -17.84
CA LEU A 91 21.99 -8.52 -16.70
C LEU A 91 21.48 -9.64 -15.79
N ASP A 92 22.40 -10.42 -15.22
CA ASP A 92 22.10 -11.51 -14.29
C ASP A 92 23.04 -11.53 -13.08
N TYR A 93 22.61 -12.20 -12.01
CA TYR A 93 23.31 -12.27 -10.73
C TYR A 93 24.72 -12.88 -10.83
N PHE A 94 24.89 -13.91 -11.64
CA PHE A 94 26.17 -14.62 -11.78
C PHE A 94 27.16 -13.82 -12.64
N ALA A 95 26.68 -13.09 -13.64
CA ALA A 95 27.48 -12.11 -14.38
C ALA A 95 27.96 -10.97 -13.47
N LEU A 96 27.07 -10.36 -12.67
CA LEU A 96 27.44 -9.32 -11.70
C LEU A 96 28.45 -9.82 -10.67
N ARG A 97 28.20 -11.00 -10.07
CA ARG A 97 29.14 -11.62 -9.13
C ARG A 97 30.50 -11.86 -9.79
N ARG A 98 30.53 -12.45 -10.99
CA ARG A 98 31.80 -12.74 -11.71
C ARG A 98 32.57 -11.45 -12.01
N ALA A 99 31.88 -10.37 -12.39
CA ALA A 99 32.52 -9.07 -12.61
C ALA A 99 33.16 -8.51 -11.33
N LEU A 100 32.50 -8.64 -10.17
CA LEU A 100 33.08 -8.23 -8.88
C LEU A 100 34.24 -9.13 -8.42
N GLU A 101 34.08 -10.46 -8.53
CA GLU A 101 35.03 -11.47 -8.05
C GLU A 101 36.29 -11.58 -8.93
N THR A 102 36.17 -11.32 -10.24
CA THR A 102 37.27 -11.47 -11.22
C THR A 102 37.71 -10.18 -11.91
N GLY A 103 36.86 -9.16 -11.94
CA GLY A 103 37.03 -7.96 -12.79
C GLY A 103 36.52 -8.13 -14.23
N GLU A 104 36.20 -9.34 -14.70
CA GLU A 104 35.71 -9.53 -16.07
C GLU A 104 34.30 -8.94 -16.24
N GLY A 105 34.25 -7.78 -16.91
CA GLY A 105 33.02 -7.01 -17.11
C GLY A 105 32.83 -5.86 -16.11
N PHE A 106 33.75 -5.67 -15.16
CA PHE A 106 33.74 -4.49 -14.29
C PHE A 106 34.13 -3.23 -15.06
N GLY A 107 33.39 -2.14 -14.88
CA GLY A 107 33.55 -0.90 -15.65
C GLY A 107 33.97 0.32 -14.84
N GLY A 108 34.31 0.16 -13.55
CA GLY A 108 34.61 1.27 -12.64
C GLY A 108 33.41 1.76 -11.82
N THR A 109 33.59 2.86 -11.10
CA THR A 109 32.52 3.49 -10.29
C THR A 109 32.18 4.91 -10.75
N VAL A 110 30.96 5.34 -10.40
CA VAL A 110 30.54 6.74 -10.34
C VAL A 110 30.46 7.08 -8.86
N GLU A 111 31.10 8.17 -8.46
CA GLU A 111 31.29 8.56 -7.07
C GLU A 111 30.76 9.98 -6.83
N PHE A 112 30.49 10.28 -5.55
CA PHE A 112 30.36 11.66 -5.10
C PHE A 112 31.72 12.24 -4.70
N PHE A 113 31.81 13.55 -4.51
CA PHE A 113 33.01 14.18 -3.94
C PHE A 113 33.01 14.03 -2.41
N PRO A 114 33.95 13.26 -1.82
CA PRO A 114 33.92 12.97 -0.38
C PRO A 114 34.14 14.22 0.47
N GLU A 115 34.71 15.30 -0.09
CA GLU A 115 34.89 16.59 0.56
C GLU A 115 33.57 17.24 1.00
N GLU A 116 32.44 16.95 0.35
CA GLU A 116 31.14 17.47 0.81
C GLU A 116 30.70 16.86 2.15
N GLY A 117 31.25 15.71 2.52
CA GLY A 117 30.95 15.02 3.77
C GLY A 117 31.12 15.95 4.98
N LYS A 118 30.08 16.01 5.83
CA LYS A 118 29.98 16.80 7.09
C LYS A 118 31.21 16.79 8.01
N TYR A 119 32.08 15.81 7.84
CA TYR A 119 33.21 15.48 8.69
C TYR A 119 34.39 14.96 7.85
N HIS A 120 34.61 15.51 6.65
CA HIS A 120 35.70 15.07 5.78
C HIS A 120 37.07 15.40 6.40
N LEU A 121 37.28 16.69 6.74
CA LEU A 121 38.46 17.17 7.47
C LEU A 121 38.21 17.31 8.98
N ASP A 122 39.30 17.38 9.73
CA ASP A 122 39.28 17.72 11.14
C ASP A 122 38.89 19.19 11.32
N GLY A 123 38.25 19.52 12.45
CA GLY A 123 38.01 20.93 12.74
C GLY A 123 37.25 21.24 14.02
N HIS A 124 36.91 22.52 14.16
CA HIS A 124 36.20 23.06 15.31
C HIS A 124 35.31 24.24 14.88
N ARG A 125 34.03 23.93 14.63
CA ARG A 125 33.01 24.79 14.01
C ARG A 125 32.90 26.17 14.64
N LYS A 126 32.98 26.23 15.98
CA LYS A 126 32.84 27.48 16.75
C LYS A 126 33.96 28.50 16.48
N CYS A 127 35.05 28.09 15.83
CA CYS A 127 36.15 28.95 15.40
C CYS A 127 36.25 29.08 13.87
N GLY A 128 35.49 28.30 13.09
CA GLY A 128 35.70 28.18 11.64
C GLY A 128 37.01 27.47 11.26
N VAL A 129 37.64 26.76 12.21
CA VAL A 129 38.90 26.05 11.98
C VAL A 129 38.61 24.71 11.29
N ARG A 130 39.26 24.51 10.14
CA ARG A 130 39.33 23.27 9.37
C ARG A 130 40.80 22.97 9.09
N LEU A 131 41.26 21.73 9.34
CA LEU A 131 42.65 21.33 9.24
C LEU A 131 42.80 19.98 8.53
N THR A 132 43.87 19.82 7.76
CA THR A 132 44.29 18.52 7.23
C THR A 132 44.93 17.65 8.33
N PRO A 133 44.98 16.31 8.18
CA PRO A 133 45.54 15.42 9.20
C PRO A 133 47.00 15.75 9.62
N PRO A 134 47.91 16.18 8.72
CA PRO A 134 49.23 16.68 9.11
C PRO A 134 49.17 17.93 10.00
N GLU A 135 48.29 18.88 9.70
CA GLU A 135 48.13 20.12 10.48
C GLU A 135 47.49 19.86 11.85
N SER A 136 46.46 19.01 11.91
CA SER A 136 45.86 18.55 13.17
C SER A 136 46.87 17.86 14.08
N ARG A 137 47.78 17.04 13.52
CA ARG A 137 48.89 16.43 14.28
C ARG A 137 49.91 17.47 14.74
N ALA A 138 50.24 18.46 13.91
CA ALA A 138 51.12 19.57 14.31
C ALA A 138 50.53 20.41 15.47
N HIS A 139 49.20 20.58 15.51
CA HIS A 139 48.48 21.22 16.62
C HIS A 139 48.06 20.26 17.75
N GLY A 140 48.49 18.99 17.73
CA GLY A 140 48.23 18.02 18.80
C GLY A 140 46.75 17.70 19.04
N GLY A 141 45.95 17.67 17.97
CA GLY A 141 44.51 17.40 18.02
C GLY A 141 43.66 18.54 18.61
N ARG A 142 44.20 19.77 18.62
CA ARG A 142 43.54 20.94 19.22
C ARG A 142 43.37 22.09 18.23
N CYS A 143 42.30 22.85 18.41
CA CYS A 143 42.05 24.09 17.70
C CYS A 143 43.12 25.15 18.05
N PRO A 144 43.80 25.78 17.07
CA PRO A 144 44.82 26.79 17.34
C PRO A 144 44.26 28.04 18.02
N ASP A 145 43.01 28.42 17.71
CA ASP A 145 42.39 29.65 18.21
C ASP A 145 41.94 29.57 19.68
N CYS A 146 41.56 28.38 20.16
CA CYS A 146 40.91 28.21 21.46
C CYS A 146 41.44 27.05 22.32
N ALA A 147 42.41 26.28 21.82
CA ALA A 147 42.97 25.07 22.45
C ALA A 147 41.97 23.95 22.81
N GLY A 148 40.70 24.08 22.42
CA GLY A 148 39.70 23.02 22.52
C GLY A 148 40.03 21.82 21.62
N PRO A 149 39.48 20.62 21.90
CA PRO A 149 39.67 19.46 21.03
C PRO A 149 39.06 19.71 19.64
N LEU A 150 39.72 19.19 18.62
CA LEU A 150 39.13 19.07 17.28
C LEU A 150 38.13 17.90 17.24
N THR A 151 37.06 18.06 16.46
CA THR A 151 36.29 16.93 15.96
C THR A 151 37.08 16.29 14.83
N ILE A 152 37.41 15.01 14.98
CA ILE A 152 38.20 14.25 14.01
C ILE A 152 37.33 13.84 12.81
N GLY A 153 37.85 14.05 11.60
CA GLY A 153 37.19 13.74 10.33
C GLY A 153 37.67 12.42 9.70
N THR A 154 36.99 11.99 8.64
CA THR A 154 37.28 10.74 7.93
C THR A 154 38.70 10.71 7.36
N MET A 155 39.20 11.82 6.78
CA MET A 155 40.55 11.89 6.22
C MET A 155 41.65 11.63 7.25
N ASN A 156 41.42 11.94 8.54
CA ASN A 156 42.40 11.69 9.59
C ASN A 156 42.61 10.20 9.83
N ARG A 157 41.52 9.42 9.83
CA ARG A 157 41.55 7.97 9.99
C ARG A 157 42.02 7.24 8.72
N VAL A 158 41.77 7.80 7.54
CA VAL A 158 42.42 7.35 6.28
C VAL A 158 43.94 7.58 6.36
N ASP A 159 44.37 8.77 6.79
CA ASP A 159 45.80 9.13 6.90
C ASP A 159 46.54 8.41 8.04
N GLU A 160 45.82 7.91 9.05
CA GLU A 160 46.34 7.03 10.11
C GLU A 160 46.61 5.60 9.59
N LEU A 161 45.74 5.06 8.74
CA LEU A 161 45.83 3.71 8.19
C LEU A 161 46.61 3.60 6.87
N ALA A 162 46.84 4.73 6.19
CA ALA A 162 47.53 4.78 4.89
C ALA A 162 49.02 4.41 4.99
N ASP A 163 49.44 3.40 4.22
CA ASP A 163 50.85 3.05 4.00
C ASP A 163 51.45 3.76 2.77
N ARG A 164 50.63 4.46 2.00
CA ARG A 164 50.99 5.17 0.75
C ARG A 164 50.70 6.68 0.85
N PRO A 165 51.45 7.51 0.10
CA PRO A 165 51.26 8.95 0.10
C PRO A 165 49.89 9.35 -0.48
N ASP A 166 49.46 10.56 -0.16
CA ASP A 166 48.27 11.16 -0.74
C ASP A 166 48.43 11.36 -2.26
N GLY A 167 47.36 11.15 -3.03
CA GLY A 167 47.41 11.15 -4.50
C GLY A 167 48.14 9.95 -5.12
N PHE A 168 48.38 8.86 -4.38
CA PHE A 168 48.89 7.61 -4.96
C PHE A 168 47.86 6.96 -5.90
N THR A 169 48.34 6.38 -7.00
CA THR A 169 47.50 5.70 -8.01
C THR A 169 48.10 4.33 -8.34
N PRO A 170 47.40 3.20 -8.12
CA PRO A 170 47.90 1.86 -8.43
C PRO A 170 48.07 1.64 -9.94
N GLU A 171 49.01 0.78 -10.33
CA GLU A 171 49.13 0.31 -11.72
C GLU A 171 47.97 -0.66 -12.01
N GLY A 172 47.16 -0.36 -13.04
CA GLY A 172 45.98 -1.16 -13.38
C GLY A 172 44.78 -1.00 -12.45
N HIS A 173 44.66 0.15 -11.74
CA HIS A 173 43.47 0.50 -10.98
C HIS A 173 42.20 0.54 -11.85
N ASP A 174 41.05 0.23 -11.25
CA ASP A 174 39.75 0.44 -11.87
C ASP A 174 39.46 1.95 -12.02
N PRO A 175 38.87 2.41 -13.13
CA PRO A 175 38.53 3.82 -13.32
C PRO A 175 37.40 4.24 -12.38
N PHE A 176 37.36 5.53 -12.02
CA PHE A 176 36.20 6.14 -11.39
C PHE A 176 35.98 7.56 -11.92
N ALA A 177 34.75 8.06 -11.77
CA ALA A 177 34.39 9.44 -12.11
C ALA A 177 33.55 10.07 -11.00
N SER A 178 33.97 11.22 -10.50
CA SER A 178 33.22 12.00 -9.50
C SER A 178 32.31 13.02 -10.17
N PHE A 179 31.01 12.99 -9.90
CA PHE A 179 30.05 13.88 -10.56
C PHE A 179 29.38 14.87 -9.60
N ILE A 180 29.20 16.09 -10.09
CA ILE A 180 28.30 17.09 -9.50
C ILE A 180 26.95 16.95 -10.23
N PRO A 181 25.84 16.71 -9.52
CA PRO A 181 24.50 16.64 -10.10
C PRO A 181 24.17 17.82 -11.01
N LEU A 182 23.50 17.56 -12.12
CA LEU A 182 23.10 18.55 -13.11
C LEU A 182 22.23 19.68 -12.51
N PRO A 183 21.28 19.43 -11.56
CA PRO A 183 20.58 20.50 -10.85
C PRO A 183 21.48 21.41 -10.02
N GLU A 184 22.60 20.89 -9.48
CA GLU A 184 23.55 21.62 -8.65
C GLU A 184 24.47 22.49 -9.52
N LEU A 185 24.98 21.95 -10.65
CA LEU A 185 25.69 22.71 -11.68
C LEU A 185 24.85 23.87 -12.24
N ILE A 186 23.59 23.60 -12.61
CA ILE A 186 22.67 24.64 -13.11
C ILE A 186 22.36 25.65 -11.99
N GLY A 187 22.25 25.21 -10.73
CA GLY A 187 22.04 26.09 -9.58
C GLY A 187 23.20 27.07 -9.35
N GLU A 188 24.44 26.60 -9.46
CA GLU A 188 25.65 27.43 -9.39
C GLU A 188 25.66 28.49 -10.51
N ILE A 189 25.43 28.06 -11.76
CA ILE A 189 25.43 28.93 -12.95
C ILE A 189 24.34 30.00 -12.88
N GLU A 190 23.12 29.62 -12.48
CA GLU A 190 21.95 30.51 -12.42
C GLU A 190 21.89 31.33 -11.11
N GLY A 191 22.81 31.10 -10.16
CA GLY A 191 22.89 31.81 -8.88
C GLY A 191 21.72 31.52 -7.92
N VAL A 192 21.09 30.34 -8.02
CA VAL A 192 19.89 29.95 -7.29
C VAL A 192 19.97 28.51 -6.78
N GLY A 193 19.23 28.17 -5.73
CA GLY A 193 19.23 26.80 -5.19
C GLY A 193 18.75 25.74 -6.22
N PRO A 194 19.30 24.52 -6.18
CA PRO A 194 18.99 23.44 -7.14
C PRO A 194 17.50 23.08 -7.19
N GLY A 195 16.80 23.14 -6.04
CA GLY A 195 15.35 22.93 -5.97
C GLY A 195 14.48 24.08 -6.52
N SER A 196 15.02 25.01 -7.30
CA SER A 196 14.28 26.16 -7.81
C SER A 196 13.50 25.84 -9.10
N LYS A 197 12.38 26.55 -9.31
CA LYS A 197 11.64 26.54 -10.59
C LYS A 197 12.41 27.14 -11.77
N GLN A 198 13.63 27.63 -11.57
CA GLN A 198 14.50 28.12 -12.64
C GLN A 198 15.40 26.98 -13.11
N VAL A 199 16.08 26.33 -12.16
CA VAL A 199 16.87 25.11 -12.40
C VAL A 199 16.03 24.03 -13.08
N ALA A 200 14.82 23.73 -12.57
CA ALA A 200 13.95 22.72 -13.17
C ALA A 200 13.68 22.96 -14.68
N ARG A 201 13.39 24.20 -15.10
CA ARG A 201 13.11 24.58 -16.51
C ARG A 201 14.36 24.67 -17.41
N VAL A 202 15.55 24.52 -16.84
CA VAL A 202 16.80 24.34 -17.60
C VAL A 202 17.14 22.85 -17.64
N TYR A 203 17.07 22.17 -16.50
CA TYR A 203 17.23 20.72 -16.37
C TYR A 203 16.32 19.95 -17.34
N GLU A 204 15.00 20.17 -17.29
CA GLU A 204 14.01 19.56 -18.19
C GLU A 204 14.42 19.72 -19.67
N ARG A 205 14.84 20.93 -20.07
CA ARG A 205 15.22 21.27 -21.45
C ARG A 205 16.51 20.59 -21.91
N VAL A 206 17.48 20.43 -21.01
CA VAL A 206 18.75 19.75 -21.33
C VAL A 206 18.53 18.24 -21.40
N ILE A 207 17.69 17.69 -20.51
CA ILE A 207 17.28 16.27 -20.56
C ILE A 207 16.52 15.96 -21.86
N ASP A 208 15.49 16.76 -22.19
CA ASP A 208 14.70 16.61 -23.43
C ASP A 208 15.54 16.81 -24.70
N GLY A 209 16.63 17.58 -24.61
CA GLY A 209 17.48 17.95 -25.74
C GLY A 209 18.66 17.03 -25.99
N VAL A 210 19.25 16.43 -24.94
CA VAL A 210 20.54 15.72 -24.99
C VAL A 210 20.45 14.29 -24.45
N GLY A 211 19.46 13.98 -23.60
CA GLY A 211 19.24 12.64 -23.04
C GLY A 211 19.37 12.56 -21.51
N PRO A 212 19.57 11.36 -20.93
CA PRO A 212 19.60 11.16 -19.47
C PRO A 212 20.76 11.89 -18.76
N GLU A 213 20.57 12.23 -17.48
CA GLU A 213 21.54 13.00 -16.67
C GLU A 213 22.94 12.36 -16.65
N LEU A 214 23.05 11.05 -16.42
CA LEU A 214 24.36 10.36 -16.43
C LEU A 214 25.07 10.46 -17.79
N PHE A 215 24.33 10.39 -18.90
CA PHE A 215 24.90 10.58 -20.24
C PHE A 215 25.38 12.03 -20.41
N ILE A 216 24.60 13.02 -19.96
CA ILE A 216 24.98 14.44 -19.96
C ILE A 216 26.26 14.69 -19.15
N LEU A 217 26.38 14.11 -17.96
CA LEU A 217 27.52 14.33 -17.06
C LEU A 217 28.80 13.63 -17.54
N ASP A 218 28.70 12.45 -18.17
CA ASP A 218 29.84 11.58 -18.52
C ASP A 218 30.26 11.64 -20.00
N GLU A 219 29.33 11.35 -20.92
CA GLU A 219 29.64 11.03 -22.32
C GLU A 219 29.25 12.13 -23.31
N ALA A 220 28.18 12.88 -23.04
CA ALA A 220 27.53 13.74 -24.02
C ALA A 220 28.48 14.77 -24.67
N PRO A 221 28.32 15.05 -25.98
CA PRO A 221 29.09 16.08 -26.67
C PRO A 221 28.86 17.48 -26.08
N LEU A 222 29.95 18.18 -25.75
CA LEU A 222 29.88 19.53 -25.18
C LEU A 222 29.13 20.53 -26.07
N GLU A 223 29.09 20.32 -27.39
CA GLU A 223 28.37 21.16 -28.35
C GLU A 223 26.84 21.02 -28.25
N GLU A 224 26.35 19.85 -27.85
CA GLU A 224 24.92 19.62 -27.58
C GLU A 224 24.54 20.29 -26.25
N LEU A 225 25.42 20.26 -25.25
CA LEU A 225 25.26 21.00 -23.99
C LEU A 225 25.25 22.52 -24.19
N ARG A 226 26.05 23.07 -25.13
CA ARG A 226 25.95 24.47 -25.56
C ARG A 226 24.60 24.78 -26.19
N THR A 227 24.14 23.91 -27.09
CA THR A 227 22.95 24.11 -27.92
C THR A 227 21.66 24.04 -27.12
N HIS A 228 21.53 23.07 -26.23
CA HIS A 228 20.30 22.82 -25.45
C HIS A 228 20.33 23.42 -24.05
N GLY A 229 21.52 23.62 -23.47
CA GLY A 229 21.75 24.23 -22.16
C GLY A 229 22.30 25.65 -22.24
N SER A 230 23.62 25.78 -22.08
CA SER A 230 24.36 27.05 -22.21
C SER A 230 25.87 26.81 -22.33
N GLU A 231 26.61 27.84 -22.78
CA GLU A 231 28.09 27.82 -22.80
C GLU A 231 28.69 27.58 -21.40
N LEU A 232 28.07 28.14 -20.35
CA LEU A 232 28.53 27.93 -18.98
C LEU A 232 28.27 26.50 -18.50
N LEU A 233 27.21 25.84 -18.96
CA LEU A 233 26.94 24.45 -18.62
C LEU A 233 27.90 23.49 -19.34
N ALA A 234 28.22 23.76 -20.61
CA ALA A 234 29.23 23.00 -21.34
C ALA A 234 30.63 23.14 -20.72
N GLU A 235 31.03 24.36 -20.35
CA GLU A 235 32.27 24.63 -19.60
C GLU A 235 32.26 23.93 -18.22
N ALA A 236 31.13 23.95 -17.51
CA ALA A 236 31.03 23.35 -16.18
C ALA A 236 31.19 21.82 -16.22
N VAL A 237 30.51 21.15 -17.15
CA VAL A 237 30.64 19.71 -17.37
C VAL A 237 32.06 19.37 -17.85
N ALA A 238 32.68 20.19 -18.70
CA ALA A 238 34.05 19.99 -19.14
C ALA A 238 35.07 20.06 -17.98
N ARG A 239 34.99 21.10 -17.14
CA ARG A 239 35.83 21.25 -15.92
C ARG A 239 35.61 20.09 -14.94
N MET A 240 34.35 19.71 -14.70
CA MET A 240 34.00 18.57 -13.85
C MET A 240 34.61 17.26 -14.36
N ARG A 241 34.47 16.93 -15.66
CA ARG A 241 35.09 15.75 -16.28
C ARG A 241 36.62 15.77 -16.24
N ALA A 242 37.24 16.96 -16.18
CA ALA A 242 38.69 17.11 -16.01
C ALA A 242 39.15 17.03 -14.53
N GLY A 243 38.23 17.08 -13.56
CA GLY A 243 38.53 17.20 -12.13
C GLY A 243 38.90 18.62 -11.67
N ASP A 244 38.78 19.62 -12.56
CA ASP A 244 39.08 21.04 -12.32
C ASP A 244 37.96 21.73 -11.49
N VAL A 245 37.78 21.25 -10.26
CA VAL A 245 36.72 21.69 -9.34
C VAL A 245 37.28 22.32 -8.06
N ILE A 246 36.63 23.38 -7.58
CA ILE A 246 36.96 24.07 -6.34
C ILE A 246 36.34 23.28 -5.19
N ARG A 247 37.17 22.57 -4.43
CA ARG A 247 36.75 21.76 -3.27
C ARG A 247 36.88 22.57 -1.99
N ASP A 248 35.80 22.62 -1.20
CA ASP A 248 35.74 23.38 0.06
C ASP A 248 35.24 22.45 1.19
N PRO A 249 36.12 21.64 1.82
CA PRO A 249 35.69 20.44 2.55
C PRO A 249 34.88 20.66 3.83
N GLY A 250 33.99 19.73 4.14
CA GLY A 250 33.19 19.70 5.36
C GLY A 250 34.00 19.31 6.59
N TYR A 251 33.58 19.81 7.75
CA TYR A 251 34.30 19.71 9.02
C TYR A 251 33.36 19.92 10.21
N ASP A 252 33.60 19.25 11.34
CA ASP A 252 32.84 19.37 12.60
C ASP A 252 31.30 19.46 12.45
N GLY A 253 30.75 18.71 11.48
CA GLY A 253 29.33 18.58 11.20
C GLY A 253 28.73 19.66 10.30
N GLU A 254 29.55 20.47 9.64
CA GLU A 254 29.15 21.32 8.50
C GLU A 254 29.50 20.62 7.19
N TYR A 255 28.55 20.60 6.24
CA TYR A 255 28.79 20.09 4.90
C TYR A 255 29.88 20.92 4.19
N GLY A 256 30.69 20.26 3.38
CA GLY A 256 31.51 20.94 2.39
C GLY A 256 30.68 21.42 1.21
N THR A 257 31.35 22.04 0.23
CA THR A 257 30.74 22.37 -1.06
C THR A 257 31.75 22.18 -2.17
N ILE A 258 31.37 21.50 -3.25
CA ILE A 258 32.08 21.61 -4.53
C ILE A 258 31.49 22.79 -5.34
N ARG A 259 32.34 23.46 -6.12
CA ARG A 259 31.99 24.50 -7.09
C ARG A 259 32.84 24.36 -8.33
N VAL A 260 32.33 24.78 -9.48
CA VAL A 260 33.06 24.73 -10.77
C VAL A 260 33.61 26.10 -11.18
N PHE A 261 33.09 27.19 -10.60
CA PHE A 261 33.51 28.55 -10.89
C PHE A 261 33.89 29.33 -9.61
N GLU A 262 34.81 30.28 -9.73
CA GLU A 262 34.88 31.33 -8.71
C GLU A 262 33.63 32.23 -8.79
N PRO A 263 33.10 32.74 -7.66
CA PRO A 263 32.03 33.75 -7.67
C PRO A 263 32.35 35.01 -8.49
N ARG A 264 33.64 35.27 -8.79
CA ARG A 264 34.11 36.35 -9.65
C ARG A 264 34.10 36.03 -11.14
N GLU A 265 34.16 34.76 -11.55
CA GLU A 265 34.08 34.35 -12.95
C GLU A 265 32.66 34.56 -13.49
N LEU A 266 31.66 34.03 -12.78
CA LEU A 266 30.23 34.16 -13.10
C LEU A 266 29.84 35.64 -13.22
N ALA A 267 30.14 36.44 -12.19
CA ALA A 267 29.83 37.87 -12.14
C ALA A 267 30.48 38.69 -13.28
N ARG A 268 31.69 38.31 -13.72
CA ARG A 268 32.37 38.97 -14.85
C ARG A 268 31.67 38.69 -16.18
N ARG A 269 31.21 37.45 -16.42
CA ARG A 269 30.59 37.06 -17.70
C ARG A 269 29.14 37.57 -17.83
N THR A 270 28.38 37.68 -16.73
CA THR A 270 27.06 38.35 -16.75
C THR A 270 27.11 39.83 -17.20
N CYS A 271 28.27 40.49 -17.09
CA CYS A 271 28.41 41.91 -17.42
C CYS A 271 28.67 42.21 -18.91
N VAL A 272 28.79 41.18 -19.77
CA VAL A 272 29.13 41.33 -21.21
C VAL A 272 27.86 41.44 -22.09
N GLY A 273 26.66 41.37 -21.50
CA GLY A 273 25.38 41.35 -22.23
C GLY A 273 24.98 42.61 -23.02
N THR A 274 25.76 43.69 -22.98
CA THR A 274 25.47 44.93 -23.74
C THR A 274 26.73 45.72 -24.15
N LEU A 275 27.16 45.61 -25.41
CA LEU A 275 27.45 46.70 -26.36
C LEU A 275 27.94 46.12 -27.71
N PHE A 276 27.84 46.89 -28.80
CA PHE A 276 28.25 46.49 -30.16
C PHE A 276 29.66 46.97 -30.52
N ASP A 277 30.33 46.18 -31.38
CA ASP A 277 31.41 46.51 -32.34
C ASP A 277 32.56 47.47 -31.94
N ALA A 278 33.80 46.95 -31.86
CA ALA A 278 34.94 47.32 -32.73
C ALA A 278 36.36 47.00 -32.14
N GLU A 279 37.19 46.37 -32.99
CA GLU A 279 38.65 46.55 -33.18
C GLU A 279 39.72 46.37 -32.05
N VAL A 280 40.64 45.43 -32.33
CA VAL A 280 42.13 45.58 -32.33
C VAL A 280 42.93 45.47 -31.00
N MET A 281 43.60 44.31 -30.87
CA MET A 281 44.97 44.05 -30.36
C MET A 281 45.36 44.31 -28.89
N GLY A 282 46.09 43.34 -28.30
CA GLY A 282 46.88 43.52 -27.07
C GLY A 282 47.42 42.21 -26.49
N GLU A 283 48.74 41.97 -26.58
CA GLU A 283 49.40 40.80 -25.99
C GLU A 283 49.84 41.02 -24.53
N GLY A 284 49.78 39.95 -23.72
CA GLY A 284 50.78 39.66 -22.70
C GLY A 284 50.59 40.21 -21.26
N ALA A 285 50.36 39.30 -20.32
CA ALA A 285 51.00 39.27 -18.99
C ALA A 285 50.68 37.95 -18.26
N THR A 286 51.69 37.24 -17.75
CA THR A 286 51.52 36.07 -16.86
C THR A 286 51.42 36.53 -15.40
N PRO A 287 50.48 36.02 -14.58
CA PRO A 287 50.45 36.30 -13.14
C PRO A 287 51.58 35.57 -12.39
N ASP A 288 52.24 36.26 -11.46
CA ASP A 288 53.24 35.69 -10.55
C ASP A 288 52.58 34.85 -9.43
N ALA A 289 53.31 33.85 -8.93
CA ALA A 289 52.86 32.98 -7.84
C ALA A 289 53.02 33.65 -6.45
N PRO A 290 52.04 33.50 -5.52
CA PRO A 290 52.13 34.06 -4.19
C PRO A 290 53.14 33.30 -3.30
N ARG A 291 53.96 34.04 -2.55
CA ARG A 291 54.81 33.51 -1.48
C ARG A 291 54.11 33.59 -0.12
N PRO A 292 54.37 32.66 0.82
CA PRO A 292 53.67 32.62 2.10
C PRO A 292 54.09 33.73 3.05
N ALA A 293 53.17 34.16 3.91
CA ALA A 293 53.45 35.07 5.02
C ALA A 293 53.99 34.30 6.23
N SER A 294 55.00 34.85 6.90
CA SER A 294 55.53 34.35 8.18
C SER A 294 55.12 35.29 9.33
N ALA A 295 54.95 34.74 10.52
CA ALA A 295 54.69 35.51 11.73
C ALA A 295 55.93 36.29 12.19
N ASP A 296 55.72 37.50 12.73
CA ASP A 296 56.25 37.95 14.04
C ASP A 296 56.03 39.46 14.23
N ALA A 297 55.33 39.84 15.31
CA ALA A 297 55.39 41.19 15.90
C ALA A 297 54.72 41.20 17.29
N ALA A 298 55.51 41.18 18.35
CA ALA A 298 55.06 41.45 19.72
C ALA A 298 56.12 42.25 20.50
N ASP A 299 55.66 42.95 21.54
CA ASP A 299 56.40 43.72 22.53
C ASP A 299 56.86 45.16 22.14
N ARG A 300 56.64 46.10 23.10
CA ARG A 300 57.20 47.48 23.22
C ARG A 300 56.73 48.57 22.22
N ASP A 301 56.55 49.84 22.64
CA ASP A 301 56.58 50.42 23.99
C ASP A 301 55.81 51.77 24.09
N LEU A 302 55.49 52.16 25.33
CA LEU A 302 55.28 53.53 25.85
C LEU A 302 54.13 54.46 25.34
N GLU A 303 53.19 54.68 26.25
CA GLU A 303 52.38 55.91 26.48
C GLU A 303 53.26 57.16 26.83
N PRO A 304 52.76 58.42 27.05
CA PRO A 304 51.38 58.86 27.36
C PRO A 304 50.89 60.16 26.66
N SER A 305 49.81 60.77 27.19
CA SER A 305 49.40 62.21 27.09
C SER A 305 48.50 62.63 25.91
N ALA A 306 47.38 63.36 26.07
CA ALA A 306 46.63 63.71 27.29
C ALA A 306 45.16 64.17 27.02
N ARG A 307 44.37 64.08 28.09
CA ARG A 307 43.05 64.67 28.43
C ARG A 307 42.38 65.72 27.51
N ALA A 308 41.05 65.56 27.44
CA ALA A 308 40.00 66.55 27.19
C ALA A 308 39.88 67.14 25.77
N GLY A 309 38.69 67.50 25.28
CA GLY A 309 37.34 67.33 25.86
C GLY A 309 36.38 68.46 25.49
N GLY A 310 35.08 68.25 25.69
CA GLY A 310 34.05 69.28 25.52
C GLY A 310 33.25 69.16 24.22
N ALA A 311 31.94 69.43 24.32
CA ALA A 311 30.99 69.32 23.22
C ALA A 311 30.66 70.70 22.58
N THR A 312 29.67 70.67 21.68
CA THR A 312 28.80 71.77 21.24
C THR A 312 29.26 72.82 20.20
N SER A 313 28.38 72.94 19.20
CA SER A 313 27.90 74.17 18.52
C SER A 313 28.76 74.94 17.50
N ALA A 314 28.51 74.61 16.22
CA ALA A 314 27.63 75.39 15.32
C ALA A 314 28.18 76.45 14.33
N ALA A 315 27.44 76.49 13.20
CA ALA A 315 27.19 77.60 12.26
C ALA A 315 28.24 77.92 11.15
N GLY A 316 27.80 77.76 9.89
CA GLY A 316 28.39 78.40 8.70
C GLY A 316 28.50 77.52 7.44
N VAL A 317 27.83 77.74 6.29
CA VAL A 317 26.52 78.33 5.92
C VAL A 317 26.29 78.14 4.40
N ARG A 318 25.04 77.98 3.93
CA ARG A 318 24.58 77.77 2.51
C ARG A 318 24.83 76.35 1.94
N GLN A 319 24.06 75.79 1.00
CA GLN A 319 22.87 76.31 0.25
C GLN A 319 21.97 75.15 -0.27
N ALA A 320 20.65 75.41 -0.40
CA ALA A 320 19.64 74.69 -1.24
C ALA A 320 19.36 73.18 -0.97
N SER A 321 18.13 72.64 -1.03
CA SER A 321 16.76 73.19 -1.09
C SER A 321 15.73 72.13 -0.63
N HIS A 322 14.63 72.59 -0.01
CA HIS A 322 13.31 71.95 0.24
C HIS A 322 13.09 70.41 0.16
N GLU A 323 12.60 69.85 1.28
CA GLU A 323 11.21 69.38 1.50
C GLU A 323 10.39 68.75 0.34
N ALA A 324 9.46 67.80 0.56
CA ALA A 324 9.13 66.93 1.71
C ALA A 324 8.10 65.86 1.26
N SER A 325 7.77 64.92 2.14
CA SER A 325 6.79 63.84 1.95
C SER A 325 5.37 64.27 1.53
N SER A 326 4.67 63.48 0.70
CA SER A 326 3.54 62.62 1.16
C SER A 326 2.69 62.00 0.02
N THR A 327 2.01 60.90 0.37
CA THR A 327 0.77 60.31 -0.22
C THR A 327 0.28 60.77 -1.59
N GLY A 328 0.20 59.83 -2.55
CA GLY A 328 -0.31 60.08 -3.90
C GLY A 328 -1.83 59.96 -4.08
N GLN A 329 -2.27 60.01 -5.35
CA GLN A 329 -3.65 59.79 -5.77
C GLN A 329 -3.69 59.20 -7.20
N VAL A 330 -4.86 58.72 -7.63
CA VAL A 330 -5.13 58.10 -8.94
C VAL A 330 -6.12 58.99 -9.72
N VAL A 331 -6.20 58.81 -11.06
CA VAL A 331 -7.44 58.81 -11.91
C VAL A 331 -7.32 59.59 -13.26
N THR A 332 -7.77 58.92 -14.34
CA THR A 332 -8.17 59.37 -15.71
C THR A 332 -7.18 59.94 -16.76
N ALA A 333 -6.90 59.10 -17.76
CA ALA A 333 -7.40 59.16 -19.18
C ALA A 333 -6.91 60.23 -20.19
N GLY A 334 -6.85 59.82 -21.48
CA GLY A 334 -6.67 60.72 -22.64
C GLY A 334 -6.26 60.02 -23.96
N ALA A 335 -7.23 59.59 -24.77
CA ALA A 335 -7.07 58.78 -26.01
C ALA A 335 -6.31 59.44 -27.20
N GLY A 336 -5.79 58.62 -28.13
CA GLY A 336 -5.42 59.03 -29.50
C GLY A 336 -4.41 58.15 -30.25
N GLY A 337 -4.74 57.67 -31.46
CA GLY A 337 -3.79 57.13 -32.47
C GLY A 337 -3.64 58.12 -33.65
N PRO A 338 -3.48 57.70 -34.93
CA PRO A 338 -3.33 56.33 -35.50
C PRO A 338 -2.32 56.22 -36.71
N HIS A 339 -2.36 55.09 -37.46
CA HIS A 339 -1.75 54.83 -38.80
C HIS A 339 -0.20 54.66 -38.88
N THR A 340 0.42 53.96 -39.86
CA THR A 340 0.04 53.11 -41.04
C THR A 340 0.64 51.67 -40.86
N GLY A 341 0.37 50.56 -41.59
CA GLY A 341 0.19 50.28 -43.04
C GLY A 341 1.55 49.88 -43.67
N GLU A 342 1.73 48.75 -44.39
CA GLU A 342 0.81 47.78 -45.02
C GLU A 342 1.44 46.36 -45.27
N ARG A 343 0.60 45.29 -45.35
CA ARG A 343 0.55 44.20 -46.39
C ARG A 343 1.72 43.20 -46.65
N GLU A 344 1.55 41.98 -47.20
CA GLU A 344 0.44 41.05 -47.62
C GLU A 344 0.96 39.57 -47.47
N ARG A 345 0.23 38.44 -47.59
CA ARG A 345 -1.12 37.98 -47.18
C ARG A 345 -1.47 36.63 -47.90
N SER A 346 -0.99 35.47 -47.41
CA SER A 346 -1.51 34.15 -47.85
C SER A 346 -1.40 33.12 -46.71
N ALA A 347 -2.43 32.46 -46.13
CA ALA A 347 -3.90 32.40 -46.31
C ALA A 347 -4.50 31.14 -46.98
N THR A 348 -4.84 30.14 -46.15
CA THR A 348 -5.98 29.21 -46.27
C THR A 348 -6.66 29.18 -44.88
N ALA A 349 -7.87 29.74 -44.68
CA ALA A 349 -9.22 29.22 -45.00
C ALA A 349 -9.63 28.05 -44.05
N ALA A 350 -10.58 28.15 -43.10
CA ALA A 350 -11.99 28.62 -43.09
C ALA A 350 -12.98 27.60 -43.73
N ALA A 351 -14.25 27.41 -43.35
CA ALA A 351 -15.16 28.01 -42.34
C ALA A 351 -16.23 26.93 -41.93
N ALA A 352 -16.90 26.90 -40.76
CA ALA A 352 -18.04 27.70 -40.24
C ALA A 352 -19.41 27.56 -40.95
N ASP A 353 -20.49 27.21 -40.21
CA ASP A 353 -21.76 28.00 -40.03
C ASP A 353 -22.83 27.20 -39.21
N ARG A 354 -23.53 27.78 -38.20
CA ARG A 354 -24.87 28.49 -38.14
C ARG A 354 -26.10 27.55 -38.24
N GLU A 355 -27.31 27.84 -37.71
CA GLU A 355 -28.10 29.06 -37.37
C GLU A 355 -28.99 28.81 -36.10
N ALA A 356 -29.78 29.74 -35.48
CA ALA A 356 -29.74 31.21 -35.30
C ALA A 356 -30.88 31.69 -34.33
N ALA A 357 -30.83 32.98 -33.90
CA ALA A 357 -31.96 33.86 -33.50
C ALA A 357 -32.77 33.58 -32.19
N SER A 358 -33.35 34.57 -31.47
CA SER A 358 -33.13 36.06 -31.42
C SER A 358 -33.99 36.76 -30.32
N VAL A 359 -33.56 37.98 -29.88
CA VAL A 359 -34.41 39.14 -29.45
C VAL A 359 -35.22 39.05 -28.12
N ALA A 360 -35.39 40.10 -27.28
CA ALA A 360 -34.63 41.35 -26.98
C ALA A 360 -35.19 42.06 -25.72
N GLY A 361 -34.43 43.02 -25.13
CA GLY A 361 -34.91 44.01 -24.14
C GLY A 361 -34.94 43.56 -22.66
N THR A 362 -34.82 44.43 -21.64
CA THR A 362 -34.59 45.90 -21.62
C THR A 362 -33.85 46.35 -20.33
N SER A 363 -33.27 47.55 -20.39
CA SER A 363 -32.73 48.41 -19.31
C SER A 363 -33.67 48.65 -18.11
N ALA A 364 -33.24 49.14 -16.92
CA ALA A 364 -31.94 49.30 -16.24
C ALA A 364 -32.18 50.00 -14.86
N ALA A 365 -31.12 50.23 -14.06
CA ALA A 365 -31.06 51.18 -12.91
C ALA A 365 -31.86 50.80 -11.63
N ARG A 366 -31.50 51.20 -10.40
CA ARG A 366 -30.35 52.01 -9.92
C ARG A 366 -30.01 51.75 -8.42
N ASP A 367 -28.86 52.27 -8.03
CA ASP A 367 -28.21 52.39 -6.71
C ASP A 367 -29.09 52.61 -5.46
N ALA A 368 -28.62 52.11 -4.31
CA ALA A 368 -28.22 52.95 -3.15
C ALA A 368 -27.39 52.16 -2.10
N ASP A 369 -26.20 52.66 -1.75
CA ASP A 369 -25.41 52.24 -0.55
C ASP A 369 -25.75 53.15 0.64
N ALA A 370 -25.88 52.60 1.85
CA ALA A 370 -26.21 53.33 3.07
C ALA A 370 -25.61 52.67 4.33
N ARG A 371 -24.30 52.86 4.51
CA ARG A 371 -23.55 52.39 5.69
C ARG A 371 -23.85 53.26 6.91
N HIS A 372 -23.93 52.66 8.11
CA HIS A 372 -23.40 53.31 9.31
C HIS A 372 -22.89 52.32 10.37
N THR A 373 -21.63 52.54 10.76
CA THR A 373 -21.01 52.16 12.03
C THR A 373 -21.66 52.95 13.18
N SER A 374 -21.56 52.62 14.48
CA SER A 374 -20.91 51.55 15.25
C SER A 374 -21.27 51.74 16.74
N HIS A 375 -21.12 50.73 17.61
CA HIS A 375 -20.34 50.85 18.87
C HIS A 375 -20.29 49.53 19.67
N LYS A 376 -19.21 49.37 20.45
CA LYS A 376 -19.10 48.34 21.51
C LYS A 376 -19.70 48.89 22.80
N THR A 377 -20.39 48.05 23.60
CA THR A 377 -20.06 47.78 25.02
C THR A 377 -20.93 46.67 25.62
N SER A 378 -20.28 45.71 26.28
CA SER A 378 -20.85 44.80 27.31
C SER A 378 -20.57 45.42 28.71
N PRO A 379 -20.84 44.80 29.90
CA PRO A 379 -21.31 43.43 30.17
C PRO A 379 -22.25 43.24 31.40
N MET A 380 -22.39 41.98 31.83
CA MET A 380 -22.66 41.48 33.22
C MET A 380 -24.10 41.43 33.77
N GLY A 381 -24.29 40.50 34.73
CA GLY A 381 -25.59 40.01 35.26
C GLY A 381 -25.96 38.66 34.61
N GLN A 382 -25.49 37.48 35.04
CA GLN A 382 -25.52 36.82 36.37
C GLN A 382 -26.93 36.72 36.99
N ALA A 383 -27.36 35.59 37.59
CA ALA A 383 -26.92 34.18 37.54
C ALA A 383 -27.95 33.29 38.27
N MET A 384 -27.91 31.96 38.09
CA MET A 384 -28.55 30.93 38.96
C MET A 384 -30.11 30.95 39.00
N THR A 385 -30.87 29.91 39.40
CA THR A 385 -30.66 28.45 39.59
C THR A 385 -32.04 27.75 39.58
N THR A 386 -32.10 26.46 39.19
CA THR A 386 -33.04 25.38 39.65
C THR A 386 -34.54 25.65 39.87
N GLY A 387 -35.42 24.76 39.38
CA GLY A 387 -36.69 24.47 40.08
C GLY A 387 -37.89 24.07 39.20
N ALA A 388 -38.25 22.78 39.23
CA ALA A 388 -39.32 22.12 38.47
C ALA A 388 -40.78 22.60 38.73
N GLY A 389 -41.70 22.27 37.79
CA GLY A 389 -43.16 22.19 38.04
C GLY A 389 -44.07 22.64 36.89
N GLY A 390 -45.07 21.82 36.52
CA GLY A 390 -46.24 22.19 35.67
C GLY A 390 -47.51 22.39 36.53
N PRO A 391 -48.76 22.07 36.09
CA PRO A 391 -49.21 21.50 34.79
C PRO A 391 -50.58 22.06 34.24
N GLN A 392 -51.27 21.31 33.34
CA GLN A 392 -52.69 21.43 32.83
C GLN A 392 -53.01 22.55 31.79
N THR A 393 -53.89 22.49 30.75
CA THR A 393 -55.00 21.62 30.19
C THR A 393 -56.46 21.94 30.59
N ALA A 394 -57.51 21.90 29.73
CA ALA A 394 -57.68 21.85 28.24
C ALA A 394 -59.19 22.01 27.80
N GLY A 395 -59.48 22.12 26.48
CA GLY A 395 -60.82 21.99 25.83
C GLY A 395 -61.62 23.29 25.52
N GLU A 396 -62.68 23.35 24.68
CA GLU A 396 -63.16 22.53 23.53
C GLU A 396 -64.41 23.18 22.81
N GLY A 397 -64.72 22.88 21.52
CA GLY A 397 -66.11 22.93 20.96
C GLY A 397 -66.54 23.84 19.75
N SER A 398 -67.56 23.38 18.98
CA SER A 398 -68.42 24.02 17.92
C SER A 398 -67.81 24.35 16.51
N ALA A 399 -68.35 24.09 15.30
CA ALA A 399 -69.66 23.67 14.71
C ALA A 399 -70.66 24.80 14.33
N THR A 400 -71.47 24.82 13.22
CA THR A 400 -71.61 24.00 11.95
C THR A 400 -72.58 24.63 10.89
N ALA A 401 -72.32 24.43 9.58
CA ALA A 401 -73.24 24.46 8.38
C ALA A 401 -74.00 25.78 8.03
N ALA A 402 -74.71 26.00 6.89
CA ALA A 402 -75.09 25.24 5.66
C ALA A 402 -75.25 26.26 4.46
N ASP A 403 -75.83 26.07 3.26
CA ASP A 403 -76.52 24.98 2.51
C ASP A 403 -76.56 25.28 0.98
N ARG A 404 -76.89 24.29 0.11
CA ARG A 404 -77.58 24.31 -1.23
C ARG A 404 -77.20 25.27 -2.39
N GLU A 405 -77.41 24.95 -3.68
CA GLU A 405 -77.68 23.76 -4.56
C GLU A 405 -77.64 24.38 -6.00
N VAL A 406 -77.38 23.76 -7.16
CA VAL A 406 -77.13 22.39 -7.68
C VAL A 406 -76.38 22.62 -9.03
N ASP A 407 -75.72 21.70 -9.75
CA ASP A 407 -75.64 20.23 -9.74
C ASP A 407 -74.21 19.77 -9.37
N GLY A 408 -73.33 19.07 -10.12
CA GLY A 408 -73.31 18.51 -11.49
C GLY A 408 -72.10 18.98 -12.30
N VAL A 409 -71.56 18.25 -13.28
CA VAL A 409 -71.78 16.88 -13.80
C VAL A 409 -70.50 16.51 -14.58
N SER A 410 -69.94 15.30 -14.61
CA SER A 410 -69.98 14.11 -13.72
C SER A 410 -68.83 13.16 -14.21
N ALA A 411 -68.37 12.11 -13.55
CA ALA A 411 -68.83 11.37 -12.37
C ALA A 411 -67.63 10.71 -11.63
N ALA A 412 -67.90 9.95 -10.56
CA ALA A 412 -66.95 9.09 -9.84
C ALA A 412 -67.54 7.67 -9.66
N ARG A 413 -66.75 6.69 -9.17
CA ARG A 413 -67.28 5.43 -8.60
C ARG A 413 -66.25 4.66 -7.76
N ASP A 414 -66.54 4.50 -6.47
CA ASP A 414 -65.92 3.49 -5.60
C ASP A 414 -66.59 2.12 -5.78
N VAL A 415 -65.87 1.03 -5.46
CA VAL A 415 -66.45 -0.28 -5.15
C VAL A 415 -65.74 -0.93 -3.97
N GLU A 416 -66.46 -0.97 -2.84
CA GLU A 416 -66.43 -1.96 -1.75
C GLU A 416 -65.12 -2.70 -1.40
N VAL A 417 -64.53 -2.35 -0.24
CA VAL A 417 -63.89 -3.37 0.64
C VAL A 417 -64.94 -3.83 1.65
N ARG A 418 -65.55 -5.00 1.43
CA ARG A 418 -66.44 -5.61 2.43
C ARG A 418 -65.65 -6.41 3.46
N GLN A 419 -65.83 -6.06 4.73
CA GLN A 419 -65.67 -7.01 5.81
C GLN A 419 -66.82 -8.03 5.75
N THR A 420 -66.53 -9.31 5.99
CA THR A 420 -67.52 -10.29 6.43
C THR A 420 -66.97 -11.00 7.66
N SER A 421 -67.74 -10.96 8.73
CA SER A 421 -67.39 -11.52 10.04
C SER A 421 -67.49 -13.04 10.02
N HIS A 422 -66.65 -13.73 10.80
CA HIS A 422 -67.09 -14.56 11.95
C HIS A 422 -65.87 -15.19 12.66
N GLU A 423 -65.90 -15.11 14.00
CA GLU A 423 -65.60 -16.16 14.99
C GLU A 423 -64.40 -17.12 14.85
N ALA A 424 -63.64 -17.44 15.90
CA ALA A 424 -63.70 -16.95 17.29
C ALA A 424 -62.36 -17.17 18.04
N SER A 425 -62.13 -16.37 19.08
CA SER A 425 -61.26 -16.74 20.20
C SER A 425 -62.01 -17.67 21.18
N PRO A 426 -61.30 -18.26 22.15
CA PRO A 426 -61.59 -17.75 23.50
C PRO A 426 -60.33 -17.29 24.23
N THR A 427 -60.47 -16.17 24.93
CA THR A 427 -59.46 -15.62 25.85
C THR A 427 -59.48 -16.33 27.20
N GLY A 428 -58.34 -16.33 27.88
CA GLY A 428 -58.21 -16.61 29.31
C GLY A 428 -57.30 -15.58 29.95
N GLN A 429 -57.88 -14.49 30.47
CA GLN A 429 -57.20 -13.63 31.43
C GLN A 429 -57.20 -14.33 32.80
N VAL A 430 -56.29 -13.96 33.71
CA VAL A 430 -56.62 -13.57 35.09
C VAL A 430 -55.35 -13.12 35.88
N GLU A 431 -55.53 -11.99 36.57
CA GLU A 431 -54.85 -11.49 37.78
C GLU A 431 -53.35 -11.12 37.81
N GLU A 432 -53.10 -10.24 38.80
CA GLU A 432 -51.85 -9.60 39.21
C GLU A 432 -51.25 -10.38 40.38
N ASP A 433 -49.93 -10.27 40.63
CA ASP A 433 -49.46 -9.73 41.92
C ASP A 433 -47.97 -9.28 41.82
N ALA A 434 -47.51 -8.53 42.82
CA ALA A 434 -46.12 -8.13 43.02
C ALA A 434 -45.43 -9.01 44.10
N GLY A 435 -44.09 -9.01 44.18
CA GLY A 435 -43.43 -9.82 45.23
C GLY A 435 -41.91 -9.85 45.24
N ALA A 436 -41.32 -8.87 45.89
CA ALA A 436 -39.90 -8.64 46.11
C ALA A 436 -39.10 -9.72 46.91
N LEU A 437 -37.77 -9.75 46.67
CA LEU A 437 -36.65 -10.09 47.58
C LEU A 437 -36.48 -11.52 48.19
N GLN A 438 -35.37 -12.19 47.81
CA GLN A 438 -34.12 -12.48 48.59
C GLN A 438 -34.10 -12.48 50.15
N PRO A 439 -33.09 -13.07 50.86
CA PRO A 439 -31.98 -13.98 50.47
C PRO A 439 -31.64 -15.14 51.50
N ALA A 440 -30.43 -15.75 51.39
CA ALA A 440 -29.72 -16.67 52.34
C ALA A 440 -30.28 -18.11 52.50
N GLY A 441 -29.55 -19.15 52.96
CA GLY A 441 -28.12 -19.31 53.33
C GLY A 441 -27.93 -20.37 54.46
N GLU A 442 -26.81 -21.08 54.70
CA GLU A 442 -25.50 -21.28 54.01
C GLU A 442 -24.81 -22.60 54.46
N GLY A 443 -23.85 -23.13 53.69
CA GLY A 443 -22.87 -24.20 54.07
C GLY A 443 -23.38 -25.66 54.13
N SER A 444 -22.55 -26.70 54.40
CA SER A 444 -21.11 -26.95 54.11
C SER A 444 -20.67 -28.37 54.57
N VAL A 445 -20.04 -29.15 53.67
CA VAL A 445 -19.04 -30.25 53.90
C VAL A 445 -19.26 -31.31 55.03
N SER A 446 -19.32 -32.63 54.70
CA SER A 446 -18.37 -33.68 55.18
C SER A 446 -18.75 -35.16 54.91
N ALA A 447 -17.78 -35.92 54.37
CA ALA A 447 -17.43 -37.35 54.55
C ALA A 447 -18.45 -38.51 54.75
N ALA A 448 -18.54 -39.35 53.70
CA ALA A 448 -18.11 -40.77 53.65
C ALA A 448 -18.80 -41.92 54.45
N ALA A 449 -19.41 -42.85 53.69
CA ALA A 449 -19.27 -44.32 53.80
C ALA A 449 -19.74 -44.98 52.48
N GLY A 450 -19.18 -46.09 51.95
CA GLY A 450 -17.93 -46.78 52.28
C GLY A 450 -17.95 -48.27 51.86
N ARG A 451 -16.89 -48.73 51.17
CA ARG A 451 -16.55 -50.12 50.75
C ARG A 451 -17.05 -50.66 49.40
N ASP A 452 -16.30 -51.50 48.67
CA ASP A 452 -14.86 -51.53 48.27
C ASP A 452 -14.57 -52.80 47.40
N LEU A 453 -13.44 -52.78 46.65
CA LEU A 453 -12.63 -53.89 46.07
C LEU A 453 -12.56 -54.04 44.52
N GLU A 454 -11.40 -53.65 43.98
CA GLU A 454 -10.70 -54.19 42.79
C GLU A 454 -9.91 -55.50 43.18
N PRO A 455 -9.02 -56.19 42.38
CA PRO A 455 -8.30 -55.74 41.15
C PRO A 455 -7.84 -56.79 40.08
N LEU A 456 -6.99 -56.32 39.13
CA LEU A 456 -5.99 -57.04 38.29
C LEU A 456 -6.41 -57.74 36.96
N SER A 457 -5.37 -58.05 36.16
CA SER A 457 -5.32 -58.57 34.75
C SER A 457 -4.33 -59.77 34.64
N PRO A 458 -3.76 -60.24 33.49
CA PRO A 458 -4.05 -60.15 32.04
C PRO A 458 -4.03 -61.56 31.31
N VAL A 459 -3.68 -61.63 29.99
CA VAL A 459 -3.30 -62.81 29.12
C VAL A 459 -4.39 -63.89 28.80
N ASP A 460 -4.32 -64.75 27.75
CA ASP A 460 -3.26 -65.14 26.78
C ASP A 460 -3.75 -65.74 25.42
N GLY A 461 -2.83 -65.90 24.43
CA GLY A 461 -2.85 -66.92 23.34
C GLY A 461 -3.55 -66.63 21.98
N ALA A 462 -3.31 -67.36 20.87
CA ALA A 462 -2.22 -68.29 20.48
C ALA A 462 -2.20 -68.60 18.94
N SER A 463 -1.17 -69.30 18.45
CA SER A 463 -0.67 -69.43 17.06
C SER A 463 -1.40 -70.33 16.00
N ALA A 464 -1.35 -69.89 14.74
CA ALA A 464 -0.91 -70.57 13.48
C ALA A 464 -1.55 -71.87 12.87
N ALA A 465 -1.90 -71.79 11.58
CA ALA A 465 -1.90 -72.83 10.50
C ALA A 465 -2.01 -72.09 9.12
N ARG A 466 -1.25 -72.32 8.04
CA ARG A 466 -0.84 -73.49 7.21
C ARG A 466 -1.73 -73.81 5.97
N ASP A 467 -1.22 -73.41 4.81
CA ASP A 467 -1.04 -74.15 3.53
C ASP A 467 -2.21 -74.75 2.69
N ALA A 468 -2.19 -74.39 1.38
CA ALA A 468 -2.65 -75.14 0.18
C ALA A 468 -4.17 -75.46 0.00
N GLU A 469 -4.75 -75.82 -1.16
CA GLU A 469 -4.37 -75.97 -2.60
C GLU A 469 -5.40 -75.17 -3.46
N ALA A 470 -5.20 -74.61 -4.67
CA ALA A 470 -4.51 -74.99 -5.92
C ALA A 470 -5.29 -75.93 -6.89
N ARG A 471 -5.96 -75.36 -7.92
CA ARG A 471 -6.27 -75.84 -9.32
C ARG A 471 -7.43 -74.99 -9.91
N GLN A 472 -7.39 -74.33 -11.08
CA GLN A 472 -7.05 -74.68 -12.49
C GLN A 472 -8.21 -75.24 -13.34
N THR A 473 -8.70 -74.43 -14.31
CA THR A 473 -9.22 -74.74 -15.69
C THR A 473 -10.01 -73.52 -16.24
N SER A 474 -10.17 -73.20 -17.55
CA SER A 474 -9.22 -73.11 -18.70
C SER A 474 -9.97 -72.77 -20.02
N HIS A 475 -9.56 -71.72 -20.76
CA HIS A 475 -10.02 -71.33 -22.14
C HIS A 475 -11.52 -70.92 -22.25
N GLU A 476 -12.01 -70.10 -23.21
CA GLU A 476 -11.46 -69.32 -24.35
C GLU A 476 -12.38 -68.07 -24.58
N GLY A 477 -12.24 -67.12 -25.51
CA GLY A 477 -11.39 -66.95 -26.71
C GLY A 477 -11.55 -65.54 -27.35
N GLY A 478 -11.42 -65.38 -28.67
CA GLY A 478 -11.63 -64.11 -29.42
C GLY A 478 -12.80 -64.16 -30.43
N PRO A 479 -12.91 -63.28 -31.48
CA PRO A 479 -11.89 -62.37 -32.04
C PRO A 479 -12.41 -60.98 -32.58
N MET A 480 -11.60 -60.32 -33.44
CA MET A 480 -11.90 -59.29 -34.48
C MET A 480 -11.45 -57.81 -34.28
N GLY A 481 -10.77 -57.29 -35.31
CA GLY A 481 -10.57 -55.86 -35.65
C GLY A 481 -11.18 -55.53 -37.03
N PRO A 482 -11.07 -54.29 -37.58
CA PRO A 482 -9.89 -53.82 -38.35
C PRO A 482 -9.55 -52.30 -38.09
N ILE A 483 -8.45 -51.62 -38.47
CA ILE A 483 -7.50 -51.60 -39.63
C ILE A 483 -8.14 -50.89 -40.87
N VAL A 484 -7.62 -49.84 -41.54
CA VAL A 484 -6.34 -49.04 -41.57
C VAL A 484 -6.64 -47.51 -41.31
N THR A 485 -6.00 -46.39 -41.73
CA THR A 485 -4.98 -46.03 -42.76
C THR A 485 -4.32 -44.62 -42.58
N GLY A 486 -2.98 -44.52 -42.73
CA GLY A 486 -2.24 -43.35 -43.32
C GLY A 486 -2.06 -42.03 -42.53
N ALA A 487 -1.01 -41.22 -42.75
CA ALA A 487 0.18 -41.37 -43.61
C ALA A 487 1.35 -40.41 -43.24
N ARG A 488 2.61 -40.83 -43.56
CA ARG A 488 3.89 -40.09 -43.77
C ARG A 488 4.25 -38.91 -42.82
N ALA A 489 5.38 -38.88 -42.08
CA ALA A 489 6.76 -39.37 -42.25
C ALA A 489 7.69 -38.54 -43.19
N LEU A 490 8.76 -37.98 -42.60
CA LEU A 490 10.06 -37.69 -43.21
C LEU A 490 11.15 -37.74 -42.11
N GLN A 491 12.41 -38.04 -42.46
CA GLN A 491 13.49 -38.39 -41.52
C GLN A 491 14.76 -37.57 -41.77
N THR A 492 15.57 -37.38 -40.72
CA THR A 492 17.06 -37.52 -40.67
C THR A 492 17.44 -37.37 -39.17
N ALA A 493 18.05 -38.36 -38.50
CA ALA A 493 19.44 -38.85 -38.60
C ALA A 493 20.47 -37.82 -38.06
N GLY A 494 21.39 -38.14 -37.14
CA GLY A 494 21.68 -39.37 -36.36
C GLY A 494 22.30 -38.96 -35.00
N GLU A 495 23.00 -39.76 -34.20
CA GLU A 495 23.36 -41.20 -34.18
C GLU A 495 23.95 -41.49 -32.76
N ARG A 496 23.76 -42.69 -32.19
CA ARG A 496 24.68 -43.43 -31.25
C ARG A 496 25.09 -42.78 -29.91
N GLU A 497 25.45 -43.50 -28.84
CA GLU A 497 25.46 -44.94 -28.47
C GLU A 497 25.23 -45.00 -26.93
N GLU A 498 24.41 -45.91 -26.38
CA GLU A 498 24.81 -47.14 -25.64
C GLU A 498 25.72 -46.94 -24.39
N SER A 499 25.55 -47.61 -23.23
CA SER A 499 24.55 -48.58 -22.72
C SER A 499 24.68 -48.74 -21.16
N VAL A 500 23.61 -48.90 -20.35
CA VAL A 500 22.95 -50.14 -19.82
C VAL A 500 23.56 -50.79 -18.54
N SER A 501 22.67 -51.31 -17.66
CA SER A 501 22.89 -52.09 -16.41
C SER A 501 23.52 -51.33 -15.21
N ALA A 502 23.00 -51.30 -13.98
CA ALA A 502 22.01 -52.12 -13.24
C ALA A 502 22.47 -53.51 -12.74
N ALA A 503 22.54 -53.68 -11.41
CA ALA A 503 22.27 -54.92 -10.67
C ALA A 503 22.23 -54.63 -9.14
N ALA A 504 21.44 -55.39 -8.38
CA ALA A 504 21.45 -55.36 -6.91
C ALA A 504 22.16 -56.60 -6.34
N SER A 505 22.57 -56.55 -5.06
CA SER A 505 22.86 -57.75 -4.25
C SER A 505 22.71 -57.47 -2.76
N ARG A 506 22.48 -58.54 -1.99
CA ARG A 506 22.31 -58.57 -0.53
C ARG A 506 23.62 -59.03 0.13
N GLU A 507 23.80 -58.76 1.42
CA GLU A 507 24.10 -59.80 2.43
C GLU A 507 23.97 -59.26 3.87
N ALA A 508 23.89 -60.17 4.86
CA ALA A 508 23.72 -59.81 6.28
C ALA A 508 24.27 -60.91 7.24
N ALA A 509 25.21 -60.53 8.12
CA ALA A 509 25.81 -61.31 9.22
C ALA A 509 26.75 -60.38 10.04
N SER A 510 27.11 -60.60 11.33
CA SER A 510 26.52 -61.42 12.41
C SER A 510 27.21 -61.16 13.77
N VAL A 511 26.42 -60.93 14.84
CA VAL A 511 26.56 -61.52 16.21
C VAL A 511 27.75 -61.17 17.16
N ASP A 512 27.39 -60.94 18.44
CA ASP A 512 28.12 -61.00 19.75
C ASP A 512 29.33 -60.10 20.13
N ALA A 513 29.00 -58.96 20.74
CA ALA A 513 29.19 -58.58 22.16
C ALA A 513 30.31 -59.19 23.04
N THR A 514 30.99 -58.33 23.83
CA THR A 514 31.40 -58.65 25.24
C THR A 514 31.60 -57.40 26.13
N THR A 515 31.41 -57.61 27.44
CA THR A 515 31.47 -56.71 28.64
C THR A 515 32.79 -55.95 28.91
N ALA A 516 32.87 -54.85 29.73
CA ALA A 516 31.86 -53.96 30.35
C ALA A 516 32.47 -52.74 31.13
N THR A 517 31.57 -51.81 31.53
CA THR A 517 31.58 -50.93 32.73
C THR A 517 32.38 -49.59 32.81
N ARG A 518 31.63 -48.55 33.26
CA ARG A 518 32.01 -47.20 33.76
C ARG A 518 32.55 -46.19 32.73
N GLY A 519 31.99 -44.98 32.54
CA GLY A 519 30.67 -44.46 32.97
C GLY A 519 30.67 -42.96 33.35
N ALA A 520 30.18 -42.10 32.45
CA ALA A 520 29.76 -40.72 32.71
C ALA A 520 28.82 -40.21 31.58
N ASP A 521 27.91 -39.31 31.95
CA ASP A 521 27.09 -38.36 31.16
C ASP A 521 26.44 -38.78 29.82
N ALA A 522 25.10 -38.68 29.80
CA ALA A 522 24.28 -38.97 28.62
C ALA A 522 23.87 -37.70 27.85
N ARG A 523 24.14 -37.69 26.54
CA ARG A 523 23.47 -36.83 25.53
C ARG A 523 23.72 -37.42 24.14
N GLY A 524 22.73 -38.14 23.57
CA GLY A 524 22.92 -38.80 22.27
C GLY A 524 21.90 -39.89 21.92
N MET A 525 20.61 -39.58 22.00
CA MET A 525 19.46 -40.40 21.55
C MET A 525 18.20 -39.50 21.70
N ASN A 526 17.29 -39.33 20.73
CA ASN A 526 17.08 -40.01 19.45
C ASN A 526 16.89 -39.00 18.29
N SER A 527 17.51 -39.21 17.13
CA SER A 527 17.18 -38.53 15.87
C SER A 527 16.12 -39.28 15.06
N GLU A 528 16.23 -40.61 14.98
CA GLU A 528 15.34 -41.48 14.19
C GLU A 528 13.88 -41.42 14.68
N THR A 529 13.65 -41.40 16.00
CA THR A 529 12.30 -41.24 16.56
C THR A 529 11.70 -39.84 16.31
N CYS A 530 12.53 -38.84 16.03
CA CYS A 530 12.06 -37.52 15.60
C CYS A 530 11.65 -37.55 14.13
N SER A 531 12.47 -38.16 13.25
CA SER A 531 12.15 -38.35 11.83
C SER A 531 10.86 -39.16 11.62
N MET A 532 10.67 -40.27 12.34
CA MET A 532 9.43 -41.05 12.22
C MET A 532 8.20 -40.28 12.73
N ARG A 533 8.32 -39.54 13.85
CA ARG A 533 7.21 -38.68 14.31
C ARG A 533 6.88 -37.56 13.35
N GLN A 534 7.87 -36.93 12.71
CA GLN A 534 7.63 -35.92 11.69
C GLN A 534 6.95 -36.49 10.44
N ALA A 535 7.22 -37.75 10.08
CA ALA A 535 6.50 -38.45 9.02
C ALA A 535 5.04 -38.81 9.42
N GLU A 536 4.80 -39.19 10.68
CA GLU A 536 3.44 -39.44 11.20
C GLU A 536 2.64 -38.13 11.41
N GLU A 537 3.28 -37.05 11.84
CA GLU A 537 2.66 -35.71 12.00
C GLU A 537 2.31 -35.09 10.65
N ALA A 538 3.05 -35.39 9.58
CA ALA A 538 2.67 -35.04 8.20
C ALA A 538 1.46 -35.84 7.68
N ALA A 539 1.18 -37.02 8.27
CA ALA A 539 0.10 -37.92 7.84
C ALA A 539 -1.28 -37.56 8.41
N ASP A 540 -1.39 -36.78 9.49
CA ASP A 540 -2.66 -36.21 9.98
C ASP A 540 -2.97 -34.87 9.26
N THR A 541 -4.03 -34.81 8.44
CA THR A 541 -4.41 -33.54 7.76
C THR A 541 -4.85 -32.46 8.75
N LEU A 542 -5.23 -32.82 9.97
CA LEU A 542 -5.68 -31.91 11.02
C LEU A 542 -4.52 -31.50 11.95
N ALA A 543 -3.27 -31.93 11.66
CA ALA A 543 -2.08 -31.53 12.40
C ALA A 543 -1.91 -30.00 12.42
N GLY A 544 -1.50 -29.47 13.57
CA GLY A 544 -1.28 -28.04 13.78
C GLY A 544 -2.55 -27.15 13.78
N LEU A 545 -3.75 -27.73 13.67
CA LEU A 545 -5.02 -27.06 13.98
C LEU A 545 -5.26 -27.05 15.50
N ASP A 546 -5.88 -25.98 16.01
CA ASP A 546 -6.32 -25.93 17.40
C ASP A 546 -7.62 -26.75 17.65
N PRO A 547 -8.02 -27.03 18.90
CA PRO A 547 -9.17 -27.88 19.19
C PRO A 547 -10.48 -27.48 18.50
N ASP A 548 -10.78 -26.18 18.38
CA ASP A 548 -12.02 -25.69 17.74
C ASP A 548 -11.95 -25.95 16.23
N GLN A 549 -10.80 -25.63 15.62
CA GLN A 549 -10.53 -25.80 14.20
C GLN A 549 -10.51 -27.29 13.80
N ARG A 550 -9.86 -28.15 14.60
CA ARG A 550 -9.82 -29.61 14.40
C ARG A 550 -11.20 -30.23 14.52
N ALA A 551 -12.00 -29.82 15.53
CA ALA A 551 -13.37 -30.30 15.68
C ALA A 551 -14.27 -29.90 14.51
N ALA A 552 -14.11 -28.67 13.98
CA ALA A 552 -14.84 -28.21 12.80
C ALA A 552 -14.40 -28.93 11.51
N ALA A 553 -13.09 -29.14 11.32
CA ALA A 553 -12.55 -29.74 10.11
C ALA A 553 -12.80 -31.26 10.00
N ALA A 554 -12.86 -31.97 11.14
CA ALA A 554 -13.21 -33.40 11.20
C ALA A 554 -14.68 -33.71 10.83
N ILE A 555 -15.54 -32.70 10.66
CA ILE A 555 -16.95 -32.87 10.28
C ILE A 555 -17.03 -33.12 8.76
N ALA A 556 -16.83 -34.37 8.34
CA ALA A 556 -16.84 -34.75 6.92
C ALA A 556 -18.19 -34.47 6.23
N ALA A 557 -19.26 -35.13 6.68
CA ALA A 557 -20.55 -35.23 5.99
C ALA A 557 -21.71 -34.43 6.62
N GLY A 558 -22.74 -34.16 5.81
CA GLY A 558 -23.92 -33.36 6.14
C GLY A 558 -23.66 -31.85 6.09
N ALA A 559 -24.69 -31.06 6.38
CA ALA A 559 -24.56 -29.61 6.48
C ALA A 559 -23.78 -29.20 7.73
N LEU A 560 -22.90 -28.20 7.58
CA LEU A 560 -22.07 -27.61 8.62
C LEU A 560 -22.06 -26.09 8.47
N LEU A 561 -22.30 -25.39 9.59
CA LEU A 561 -22.06 -23.95 9.73
C LEU A 561 -20.88 -23.74 10.69
N ILE A 562 -19.85 -23.03 10.25
CA ILE A 562 -18.69 -22.66 11.07
C ILE A 562 -18.77 -21.14 11.33
N VAL A 563 -19.09 -20.77 12.57
CA VAL A 563 -19.13 -19.37 13.03
C VAL A 563 -17.74 -18.98 13.52
N ALA A 564 -17.07 -18.07 12.81
CA ALA A 564 -15.63 -17.90 12.96
C ALA A 564 -15.23 -16.43 12.91
N GLY A 565 -14.90 -15.85 14.07
CA GLY A 565 -14.51 -14.45 14.22
C GLY A 565 -13.30 -14.02 13.36
N PRO A 566 -13.00 -12.72 13.26
CA PRO A 566 -11.82 -12.26 12.53
C PRO A 566 -10.56 -12.83 13.17
N GLY A 567 -9.58 -13.20 12.35
CA GLY A 567 -8.30 -13.77 12.81
C GLY A 567 -8.38 -15.18 13.42
N THR A 568 -9.51 -15.89 13.33
CA THR A 568 -9.68 -17.25 13.89
C THR A 568 -9.21 -18.40 13.00
N GLY A 569 -8.68 -18.07 11.81
CA GLY A 569 -8.19 -19.08 10.87
C GLY A 569 -9.29 -19.72 10.01
N LYS A 570 -10.27 -18.95 9.53
CA LYS A 570 -11.32 -19.40 8.59
C LYS A 570 -10.75 -20.19 7.41
N THR A 571 -9.91 -19.54 6.60
CA THR A 571 -9.26 -20.13 5.41
C THR A 571 -8.45 -21.37 5.77
N ARG A 572 -7.78 -21.38 6.93
CA ARG A 572 -7.02 -22.54 7.41
C ARG A 572 -7.94 -23.72 7.75
N THR A 573 -9.01 -23.47 8.50
CA THR A 573 -10.00 -24.49 8.87
C THR A 573 -10.66 -25.09 7.62
N LEU A 574 -11.00 -24.25 6.64
CA LEU A 574 -11.62 -24.69 5.39
C LEU A 574 -10.67 -25.50 4.49
N THR A 575 -9.41 -25.06 4.35
CA THR A 575 -8.40 -25.76 3.53
C THR A 575 -7.98 -27.09 4.14
N HIS A 576 -7.70 -27.14 5.45
CA HIS A 576 -7.46 -28.41 6.14
C HIS A 576 -8.70 -29.33 6.13
N ARG A 577 -9.94 -28.80 6.21
CA ARG A 577 -11.16 -29.60 6.06
C ARG A 577 -11.29 -30.25 4.68
N ILE A 578 -11.00 -29.51 3.61
CA ILE A 578 -11.02 -30.05 2.24
C ILE A 578 -9.90 -31.07 2.06
N ALA A 579 -8.70 -30.82 2.60
CA ALA A 579 -7.60 -31.79 2.59
C ALA A 579 -7.98 -33.09 3.34
N HIS A 580 -8.64 -33.00 4.49
CA HIS A 580 -9.15 -34.14 5.24
C HIS A 580 -10.18 -34.95 4.44
N LEU A 581 -11.14 -34.28 3.77
CA LEU A 581 -12.08 -34.96 2.87
C LEU A 581 -11.37 -35.75 1.76
N VAL A 582 -10.41 -35.13 1.09
CA VAL A 582 -9.69 -35.73 -0.05
C VAL A 582 -8.82 -36.89 0.41
N ARG A 583 -7.93 -36.67 1.39
CA ARG A 583 -6.89 -37.62 1.77
C ARG A 583 -7.39 -38.73 2.69
N ASP A 584 -8.23 -38.38 3.67
CA ASP A 584 -8.55 -39.28 4.79
C ASP A 584 -9.96 -39.88 4.68
N HIS A 585 -10.88 -39.23 3.94
CA HIS A 585 -12.21 -39.77 3.58
C HIS A 585 -12.30 -40.22 2.11
N GLY A 586 -11.25 -40.04 1.31
CA GLY A 586 -11.18 -40.53 -0.08
C GLY A 586 -12.10 -39.82 -1.06
N VAL A 587 -12.52 -38.58 -0.79
CA VAL A 587 -13.36 -37.80 -1.70
C VAL A 587 -12.54 -37.36 -2.92
N PRO A 588 -13.00 -37.63 -4.17
CA PRO A 588 -12.28 -37.17 -5.36
C PRO A 588 -12.12 -35.64 -5.38
N PRO A 589 -10.93 -35.08 -5.63
CA PRO A 589 -10.70 -33.63 -5.57
C PRO A 589 -11.65 -32.80 -6.42
N GLY A 590 -11.88 -33.21 -7.68
CA GLY A 590 -12.82 -32.57 -8.60
C GLY A 590 -14.31 -32.67 -8.21
N ALA A 591 -14.62 -33.38 -7.12
CA ALA A 591 -15.95 -33.43 -6.49
C ALA A 591 -16.10 -32.48 -5.29
N CYS A 592 -15.02 -31.79 -4.89
CA CYS A 592 -15.03 -30.68 -3.95
C CYS A 592 -15.13 -29.34 -4.70
N LEU A 593 -16.17 -28.57 -4.41
CA LEU A 593 -16.36 -27.19 -4.88
C LEU A 593 -16.13 -26.23 -3.70
N ALA A 594 -15.26 -25.24 -3.86
CA ALA A 594 -15.06 -24.16 -2.89
C ALA A 594 -15.38 -22.81 -3.52
N ILE A 595 -16.38 -22.11 -2.97
CA ILE A 595 -16.84 -20.80 -3.41
C ILE A 595 -16.36 -19.72 -2.43
N THR A 596 -15.72 -18.67 -2.94
CA THR A 596 -15.29 -17.50 -2.16
C THR A 596 -15.94 -16.21 -2.69
N PHE A 597 -15.88 -15.14 -1.89
CA PHE A 597 -16.40 -13.83 -2.32
C PHE A 597 -15.46 -13.09 -3.27
N THR A 598 -14.13 -13.11 -3.02
CA THR A 598 -13.12 -12.39 -3.83
C THR A 598 -12.22 -13.33 -4.63
N ARG A 599 -11.65 -12.83 -5.74
CA ARG A 599 -10.75 -13.62 -6.62
C ARG A 599 -9.48 -14.02 -5.87
N ARG A 600 -8.91 -13.08 -5.12
CA ARG A 600 -7.76 -13.32 -4.23
C ARG A 600 -8.02 -14.40 -3.17
N ALA A 601 -9.21 -14.45 -2.56
CA ALA A 601 -9.54 -15.50 -1.61
C ALA A 601 -9.59 -16.89 -2.27
N ALA A 602 -10.03 -16.98 -3.54
CA ALA A 602 -9.97 -18.23 -4.30
C ALA A 602 -8.51 -18.61 -4.65
N GLU A 603 -7.64 -17.64 -4.90
CA GLU A 603 -6.21 -17.88 -5.19
C GLU A 603 -5.47 -18.36 -3.95
N GLU A 604 -5.59 -17.66 -2.82
CA GLU A 604 -5.03 -18.05 -1.53
C GLU A 604 -5.52 -19.43 -1.08
N LEU A 605 -6.79 -19.76 -1.33
CA LEU A 605 -7.37 -21.07 -1.00
C LEU A 605 -6.78 -22.18 -1.90
N ARG A 606 -6.57 -21.93 -3.21
CA ARG A 606 -5.88 -22.89 -4.10
C ARG A 606 -4.43 -23.11 -3.68
N GLU A 607 -3.67 -22.04 -3.43
CA GLU A 607 -2.26 -22.10 -3.00
C GLU A 607 -2.11 -22.94 -1.72
N ARG A 608 -2.96 -22.68 -0.71
CA ARG A 608 -3.03 -23.46 0.53
C ARG A 608 -3.41 -24.92 0.28
N LEU A 609 -4.31 -25.23 -0.65
CA LEU A 609 -4.66 -26.62 -1.00
C LEU A 609 -3.53 -27.33 -1.74
N GLY A 610 -2.87 -26.68 -2.69
CA GLY A 610 -1.67 -27.22 -3.36
C GLY A 610 -0.56 -27.55 -2.35
N GLY A 611 -0.34 -26.68 -1.36
CA GLY A 611 0.60 -26.94 -0.26
C GLY A 611 0.22 -28.10 0.67
N LEU A 612 -1.06 -28.48 0.75
CA LEU A 612 -1.57 -29.57 1.61
C LEU A 612 -1.78 -30.91 0.87
N LEU A 613 -2.01 -30.88 -0.45
CA LEU A 613 -2.41 -32.03 -1.26
C LEU A 613 -1.53 -32.26 -2.51
N GLY A 614 -0.57 -31.37 -2.82
CA GLY A 614 0.17 -31.40 -4.07
C GLY A 614 -0.75 -31.23 -5.28
N ALA A 615 -0.51 -32.00 -6.34
CA ALA A 615 -1.33 -31.99 -7.56
C ALA A 615 -2.83 -32.25 -7.30
N ALA A 616 -3.18 -33.07 -6.31
CA ALA A 616 -4.57 -33.29 -5.92
C ALA A 616 -5.24 -32.04 -5.32
N GLY A 617 -4.48 -31.02 -4.94
CA GLY A 617 -4.99 -29.70 -4.54
C GLY A 617 -5.37 -28.81 -5.73
N GLU A 618 -4.70 -28.98 -6.87
CA GLU A 618 -4.98 -28.24 -8.12
C GLU A 618 -6.27 -28.72 -8.79
N GLU A 619 -6.61 -30.00 -8.63
CA GLU A 619 -7.87 -30.58 -9.09
C GLU A 619 -9.12 -30.08 -8.32
N VAL A 620 -8.96 -29.47 -7.14
CA VAL A 620 -10.10 -28.96 -6.35
C VAL A 620 -10.70 -27.73 -7.03
N VAL A 621 -12.01 -27.74 -7.27
CA VAL A 621 -12.67 -26.65 -7.99
C VAL A 621 -12.91 -25.46 -7.05
N VAL A 622 -11.93 -24.56 -6.97
CA VAL A 622 -12.06 -23.27 -6.27
C VAL A 622 -12.46 -22.17 -7.24
N ARG A 623 -13.51 -21.39 -6.91
CA ARG A 623 -14.08 -20.30 -7.74
C ARG A 623 -14.66 -19.18 -6.85
N THR A 624 -14.99 -18.03 -7.46
CA THR A 624 -15.98 -17.09 -6.90
C THR A 624 -17.37 -17.40 -7.45
N PHE A 625 -18.44 -16.84 -6.88
CA PHE A 625 -19.80 -16.97 -7.44
C PHE A 625 -19.87 -16.55 -8.92
N HIS A 626 -19.30 -15.39 -9.26
CA HIS A 626 -19.24 -14.89 -10.64
C HIS A 626 -18.37 -15.78 -11.55
N GLY A 627 -17.24 -16.28 -11.05
CA GLY A 627 -16.36 -17.18 -11.81
C GLY A 627 -16.97 -18.57 -12.05
N PHE A 628 -17.72 -19.10 -11.09
CA PHE A 628 -18.47 -20.35 -11.25
C PHE A 628 -19.67 -20.16 -12.17
N GLY A 629 -20.40 -19.04 -12.05
CA GLY A 629 -21.45 -18.65 -13.00
C GLY A 629 -20.90 -18.58 -14.43
N HIS A 630 -19.79 -17.88 -14.64
CA HIS A 630 -19.11 -17.79 -15.93
C HIS A 630 -18.70 -19.18 -16.49
N GLU A 631 -18.13 -20.07 -15.68
CA GLU A 631 -17.80 -21.44 -16.10
C GLU A 631 -19.06 -22.22 -16.57
N LEU A 632 -20.18 -22.08 -15.85
CA LEU A 632 -21.46 -22.68 -16.27
C LEU A 632 -22.04 -22.03 -17.54
N LEU A 633 -22.00 -20.71 -17.66
CA LEU A 633 -22.52 -20.01 -18.84
C LEU A 633 -21.72 -20.37 -20.10
N ARG A 634 -20.39 -20.52 -19.99
CA ARG A 634 -19.53 -20.99 -21.08
C ARG A 634 -19.83 -22.44 -21.46
N ALA A 635 -19.99 -23.33 -20.47
CA ALA A 635 -20.29 -24.75 -20.72
C ALA A 635 -21.68 -24.99 -21.34
N HIS A 636 -22.62 -24.05 -21.19
CA HIS A 636 -24.02 -24.18 -21.61
C HIS A 636 -24.52 -22.99 -22.46
N ALA A 637 -23.64 -22.28 -23.17
CA ALA A 637 -23.95 -21.04 -23.91
C ALA A 637 -25.15 -21.19 -24.86
N ALA A 638 -25.14 -22.25 -25.68
CA ALA A 638 -26.22 -22.57 -26.62
C ALA A 638 -27.59 -22.86 -25.94
N ALA A 639 -27.60 -23.36 -24.69
CA ALA A 639 -28.84 -23.59 -23.93
C ALA A 639 -29.40 -22.30 -23.29
N LEU A 640 -28.64 -21.21 -23.34
CA LEU A 640 -28.97 -19.90 -22.76
C LEU A 640 -29.10 -18.79 -23.82
N GLU A 641 -29.10 -19.14 -25.11
CA GLU A 641 -29.14 -18.20 -26.24
C GLU A 641 -27.97 -17.18 -26.17
N LEU A 642 -26.78 -17.65 -25.77
CA LEU A 642 -25.53 -16.89 -25.74
C LEU A 642 -24.61 -17.33 -26.87
N ASP A 643 -23.84 -16.39 -27.45
CA ASP A 643 -22.74 -16.71 -28.36
C ASP A 643 -21.62 -17.43 -27.60
N ASP A 644 -21.04 -18.50 -28.18
CA ASP A 644 -19.94 -19.25 -27.55
C ASP A 644 -18.77 -18.33 -27.11
N GLY A 645 -18.52 -17.28 -27.89
CA GLY A 645 -17.49 -16.27 -27.68
C GLY A 645 -17.94 -15.00 -26.93
N PHE A 646 -19.04 -15.01 -26.17
CA PHE A 646 -19.55 -13.82 -25.46
C PHE A 646 -18.48 -13.14 -24.58
N ARG A 647 -18.63 -11.85 -24.24
CA ARG A 647 -17.79 -11.16 -23.23
C ARG A 647 -18.59 -10.66 -22.04
N ILE A 648 -17.92 -10.48 -20.91
CA ILE A 648 -18.45 -9.72 -19.78
C ILE A 648 -18.43 -8.22 -20.13
N ALA A 649 -19.56 -7.54 -19.96
CA ALA A 649 -19.74 -6.14 -20.32
C ALA A 649 -19.04 -5.19 -19.32
N HIS A 650 -18.22 -4.28 -19.84
CA HIS A 650 -17.70 -3.15 -19.09
C HIS A 650 -18.78 -2.09 -18.83
N GLU A 651 -18.69 -1.33 -17.73
CA GLU A 651 -19.75 -0.37 -17.34
C GLU A 651 -20.00 0.70 -18.42
N TRP A 652 -18.97 1.08 -19.18
CA TRP A 652 -19.12 1.99 -20.33
C TRP A 652 -19.85 1.33 -21.52
N GLU A 653 -19.71 0.01 -21.73
CA GLU A 653 -20.49 -0.72 -22.75
C GLU A 653 -21.96 -0.79 -22.32
N GLN A 654 -22.21 -0.98 -21.01
CA GLN A 654 -23.55 -0.99 -20.42
C GLN A 654 -24.25 0.38 -20.55
N GLU A 655 -23.53 1.48 -20.30
CA GLU A 655 -24.01 2.85 -20.56
C GLU A 655 -24.35 3.04 -22.04
N GLU A 656 -23.42 2.72 -22.94
CA GLU A 656 -23.60 2.88 -24.39
C GLU A 656 -24.77 2.03 -24.93
N VAL A 657 -25.03 0.85 -24.36
CA VAL A 657 -26.22 0.03 -24.69
C VAL A 657 -27.52 0.69 -24.24
N LEU A 658 -27.60 1.24 -23.02
CA LEU A 658 -28.83 1.90 -22.56
C LEU A 658 -29.12 3.20 -23.32
N ILE A 659 -28.08 3.98 -23.65
CA ILE A 659 -28.21 5.21 -24.43
C ILE A 659 -28.82 4.89 -25.81
N GLU A 660 -28.29 3.88 -26.52
CA GLU A 660 -28.80 3.44 -27.82
C GLU A 660 -30.20 2.82 -27.72
N ALA A 661 -30.44 1.95 -26.73
CA ALA A 661 -31.67 1.15 -26.67
C ALA A 661 -32.92 1.93 -26.18
N LEU A 662 -32.73 3.11 -25.56
CA LEU A 662 -33.82 3.91 -24.97
C LEU A 662 -33.81 5.39 -25.38
N ASP A 663 -32.83 5.85 -26.15
CA ASP A 663 -32.65 7.28 -26.54
C ASP A 663 -32.57 8.23 -25.33
N ILE A 664 -31.69 7.90 -24.38
CA ILE A 664 -31.53 8.62 -23.10
C ILE A 664 -30.11 9.17 -22.90
N ASP A 665 -29.98 10.23 -22.08
CA ASP A 665 -28.66 10.79 -21.74
C ASP A 665 -27.85 9.89 -20.79
N ALA A 666 -26.53 10.08 -20.76
CA ALA A 666 -25.61 9.26 -19.94
C ALA A 666 -25.80 9.41 -18.41
N ARG A 667 -26.48 10.45 -17.91
CA ARG A 667 -26.87 10.57 -16.49
C ARG A 667 -28.11 9.73 -16.21
N ALA A 668 -29.08 9.72 -17.11
CA ALA A 668 -30.25 8.85 -17.05
C ALA A 668 -29.82 7.37 -17.15
N ALA A 669 -28.93 7.02 -18.09
CA ALA A 669 -28.38 5.68 -18.26
C ALA A 669 -27.70 5.17 -16.98
N ARG A 670 -26.77 5.92 -16.37
CA ARG A 670 -26.12 5.53 -15.10
C ARG A 670 -27.10 5.36 -13.93
N ARG A 671 -28.14 6.20 -13.85
CA ARG A 671 -29.18 6.06 -12.82
C ARG A 671 -29.95 4.74 -13.01
N LEU A 672 -30.31 4.45 -14.26
CA LEU A 672 -31.04 3.25 -14.65
C LEU A 672 -30.22 1.96 -14.53
N LEU A 673 -28.91 1.96 -14.85
CA LEU A 673 -28.01 0.84 -14.55
C LEU A 673 -28.01 0.51 -13.06
N LYS A 674 -27.95 1.52 -12.20
CA LYS A 674 -27.99 1.31 -10.75
C LYS A 674 -29.32 0.71 -10.28
N GLU A 675 -30.45 1.22 -10.80
CA GLU A 675 -31.79 0.69 -10.54
C GLU A 675 -31.92 -0.78 -11.00
N LEU A 676 -31.47 -1.09 -12.23
CA LEU A 676 -31.47 -2.43 -12.80
C LEU A 676 -30.57 -3.41 -12.03
N SER A 677 -29.38 -2.98 -11.65
CA SER A 677 -28.40 -3.76 -10.88
C SER A 677 -28.88 -4.07 -9.46
N GLN A 678 -29.59 -3.13 -8.82
CA GLN A 678 -30.23 -3.35 -7.52
C GLN A 678 -31.45 -4.30 -7.63
N ALA A 679 -32.26 -4.17 -8.68
CA ALA A 679 -33.37 -5.09 -8.94
C ALA A 679 -32.88 -6.51 -9.29
N GLY A 680 -31.74 -6.63 -10.00
CA GLY A 680 -31.10 -7.90 -10.33
C GLY A 680 -30.70 -8.69 -9.08
N ARG A 681 -29.83 -8.13 -8.24
CA ARG A 681 -29.29 -8.84 -7.06
C ARG A 681 -30.33 -9.12 -5.96
N SER A 682 -31.40 -8.34 -5.87
CA SER A 682 -32.49 -8.62 -4.92
C SER A 682 -33.40 -9.78 -5.35
N GLY A 683 -33.24 -10.33 -6.56
CA GLY A 683 -34.08 -11.41 -7.08
C GLY A 683 -35.55 -11.01 -7.31
N ALA A 684 -35.89 -9.74 -7.10
CA ALA A 684 -37.26 -9.25 -7.14
C ALA A 684 -37.79 -9.25 -8.58
N ALA A 685 -38.95 -9.89 -8.78
CA ALA A 685 -39.64 -9.84 -10.06
C ALA A 685 -40.07 -8.39 -10.36
N LEU A 686 -39.50 -7.80 -11.41
CA LEU A 686 -39.92 -6.49 -11.91
C LEU A 686 -41.41 -6.53 -12.26
N ALA A 687 -42.16 -5.50 -11.84
CA ALA A 687 -43.60 -5.46 -12.06
C ALA A 687 -43.92 -5.46 -13.56
N SER A 688 -44.71 -6.44 -14.01
CA SER A 688 -44.99 -6.68 -15.43
C SER A 688 -45.52 -5.44 -16.14
N GLY A 689 -44.85 -5.01 -17.20
CA GLY A 689 -45.20 -3.81 -17.97
C GLY A 689 -44.68 -2.49 -17.40
N SER A 690 -44.01 -2.48 -16.23
CA SER A 690 -43.37 -1.27 -15.69
C SER A 690 -42.24 -0.76 -16.61
N GLU A 691 -41.94 0.55 -16.53
CA GLU A 691 -40.85 1.17 -17.28
C GLU A 691 -39.51 0.48 -17.02
N LEU A 692 -39.25 0.06 -15.79
CA LEU A 692 -38.02 -0.65 -15.40
C LEU A 692 -37.95 -2.07 -16.00
N GLU A 693 -39.09 -2.76 -16.16
CA GLU A 693 -39.16 -4.07 -16.83
C GLU A 693 -38.93 -3.95 -18.35
N GLN A 694 -39.50 -2.91 -18.96
CA GLN A 694 -39.28 -2.58 -20.37
C GLN A 694 -37.82 -2.18 -20.63
N ALA A 695 -37.23 -1.34 -19.76
CA ALA A 695 -35.82 -0.98 -19.79
C ALA A 695 -34.89 -2.19 -19.62
N ALA A 696 -35.16 -3.07 -18.64
CA ALA A 696 -34.40 -4.31 -18.45
C ALA A 696 -34.40 -5.21 -19.70
N ARG A 697 -35.54 -5.28 -20.40
CA ARG A 697 -35.72 -6.06 -21.63
C ARG A 697 -34.99 -5.44 -22.83
N ALA A 698 -34.99 -4.11 -22.93
CA ALA A 698 -34.23 -3.38 -23.95
C ALA A 698 -32.72 -3.51 -23.73
N TYR A 699 -32.26 -3.30 -22.49
CA TYR A 699 -30.87 -3.45 -22.04
C TYR A 699 -30.30 -4.82 -22.38
N ARG A 700 -30.96 -5.91 -21.93
CA ARG A 700 -30.51 -7.28 -22.20
C ARG A 700 -30.46 -7.60 -23.69
N ARG A 701 -31.42 -7.11 -24.48
CA ARG A 701 -31.40 -7.28 -25.95
C ARG A 701 -30.19 -6.57 -26.58
N GLY A 702 -29.89 -5.35 -26.16
CA GLY A 702 -28.73 -4.60 -26.65
C GLY A 702 -27.39 -5.22 -26.24
N LEU A 703 -27.30 -5.80 -25.03
CA LEU A 703 -26.13 -6.61 -24.62
C LEU A 703 -25.96 -7.83 -25.55
N ARG A 704 -26.99 -8.66 -25.74
CA ARG A 704 -26.88 -9.85 -26.61
C ARG A 704 -26.61 -9.50 -28.07
N ALA A 705 -27.16 -8.41 -28.59
CA ALA A 705 -26.87 -7.93 -29.94
C ALA A 705 -25.40 -7.51 -30.15
N ARG A 706 -24.62 -7.34 -29.08
CA ARG A 706 -23.17 -7.06 -29.09
C ARG A 706 -22.32 -8.25 -28.60
N GLY A 707 -22.92 -9.43 -28.38
CA GLY A 707 -22.24 -10.59 -27.80
C GLY A 707 -21.85 -10.41 -26.32
N LEU A 708 -22.61 -9.63 -25.56
CA LEU A 708 -22.29 -9.25 -24.18
C LEU A 708 -23.24 -9.86 -23.12
N VAL A 709 -22.68 -10.07 -21.92
CA VAL A 709 -23.39 -10.50 -20.70
C VAL A 709 -22.96 -9.59 -19.54
N ASP A 710 -23.91 -9.15 -18.70
CA ASP A 710 -23.58 -8.36 -17.51
C ASP A 710 -22.88 -9.21 -16.44
N CYS A 711 -22.06 -8.60 -15.57
CA CYS A 711 -21.48 -9.30 -14.42
C CYS A 711 -22.59 -9.77 -13.46
N ASP A 712 -23.63 -8.95 -13.22
CA ASP A 712 -24.83 -9.34 -12.45
C ASP A 712 -25.68 -10.43 -13.15
N GLU A 713 -25.49 -10.64 -14.47
CA GLU A 713 -26.15 -11.73 -15.20
C GLU A 713 -25.46 -13.09 -14.99
N LEU A 714 -24.18 -13.15 -14.62
CA LEU A 714 -23.42 -14.40 -14.46
C LEU A 714 -24.06 -15.35 -13.43
N VAL A 715 -24.59 -14.80 -12.32
CA VAL A 715 -25.26 -15.59 -11.28
C VAL A 715 -26.74 -15.82 -11.61
N SER A 716 -27.46 -14.80 -12.10
CA SER A 716 -28.90 -14.92 -12.40
C SER A 716 -29.21 -15.84 -13.60
N LEU A 717 -28.34 -15.88 -14.61
CA LEU A 717 -28.44 -16.85 -15.72
C LEU A 717 -28.07 -18.26 -15.26
N ALA A 718 -27.07 -18.43 -14.38
CA ALA A 718 -26.73 -19.73 -13.82
C ALA A 718 -27.88 -20.31 -12.97
N VAL A 719 -28.52 -19.49 -12.12
CA VAL A 719 -29.76 -19.88 -11.42
C VAL A 719 -30.85 -20.25 -12.43
N SER A 720 -31.07 -19.41 -13.46
CA SER A 720 -32.09 -19.65 -14.49
C SER A 720 -31.86 -20.93 -15.29
N LEU A 721 -30.60 -21.34 -15.50
CA LEU A 721 -30.24 -22.61 -16.13
C LEU A 721 -30.65 -23.78 -15.25
N LEU A 722 -30.20 -23.80 -13.98
CA LEU A 722 -30.43 -24.93 -13.08
C LEU A 722 -31.90 -25.09 -12.64
N GLU A 723 -32.74 -24.09 -12.86
CA GLU A 723 -34.20 -24.18 -12.63
C GLU A 723 -35.01 -24.62 -13.85
N ARG A 724 -34.43 -24.55 -15.05
CA ARG A 724 -35.06 -25.00 -16.31
C ARG A 724 -34.56 -26.35 -16.77
N ASP A 725 -33.29 -26.64 -16.50
CA ASP A 725 -32.61 -27.87 -16.91
C ASP A 725 -32.28 -28.75 -15.70
N ASP A 726 -33.18 -29.71 -15.47
CA ASP A 726 -33.07 -30.71 -14.40
C ASP A 726 -31.87 -31.66 -14.60
N ASP A 727 -31.47 -31.92 -15.84
CA ASP A 727 -30.36 -32.83 -16.15
C ASP A 727 -29.01 -32.17 -15.90
N VAL A 728 -28.84 -30.89 -16.27
CA VAL A 728 -27.67 -30.07 -15.90
C VAL A 728 -27.59 -29.92 -14.38
N ARG A 729 -28.69 -29.58 -13.70
CA ARG A 729 -28.73 -29.49 -12.23
C ARG A 729 -28.33 -30.82 -11.58
N ALA A 730 -28.91 -31.94 -12.02
CA ALA A 730 -28.58 -33.25 -11.49
C ALA A 730 -27.14 -33.69 -11.84
N SER A 731 -26.58 -33.24 -12.97
CA SER A 731 -25.19 -33.48 -13.34
C SER A 731 -24.22 -32.77 -12.40
N LEU A 732 -24.46 -31.48 -12.10
CA LEU A 732 -23.67 -30.72 -11.15
C LEU A 732 -23.79 -31.26 -9.72
N GLN A 733 -24.98 -31.67 -9.29
CA GLN A 733 -25.19 -32.33 -7.99
C GLN A 733 -24.44 -33.67 -7.86
N ARG A 734 -24.31 -34.44 -8.95
CA ARG A 734 -23.51 -35.67 -8.99
C ARG A 734 -22.00 -35.39 -9.01
N ARG A 735 -21.56 -34.31 -9.67
CA ARG A 735 -20.16 -33.87 -9.70
C ARG A 735 -19.74 -33.34 -8.32
N PHE A 736 -20.41 -32.32 -7.82
CA PHE A 736 -20.02 -31.58 -6.62
C PHE A 736 -20.69 -32.13 -5.36
N THR A 737 -20.24 -33.32 -4.94
CA THR A 737 -20.75 -34.01 -3.75
C THR A 737 -20.48 -33.27 -2.43
N HIS A 738 -19.48 -32.38 -2.41
CA HIS A 738 -19.11 -31.56 -1.26
C HIS A 738 -18.92 -30.11 -1.70
N VAL A 739 -19.70 -29.19 -1.13
CA VAL A 739 -19.63 -27.76 -1.44
C VAL A 739 -19.22 -26.99 -0.18
N SER A 740 -18.25 -26.10 -0.32
CA SER A 740 -17.76 -25.19 0.71
C SER A 740 -17.99 -23.74 0.28
N VAL A 741 -18.42 -22.88 1.19
CA VAL A 741 -18.66 -21.45 0.93
C VAL A 741 -18.06 -20.60 2.06
N ASP A 742 -17.09 -19.75 1.74
CA ASP A 742 -16.52 -18.75 2.67
C ASP A 742 -17.21 -17.39 2.53
N GLU A 743 -17.10 -16.58 3.58
CA GLU A 743 -17.78 -15.30 3.77
C GLU A 743 -19.32 -15.38 3.60
N TYR A 744 -19.93 -16.49 4.07
CA TYR A 744 -21.35 -16.81 3.87
C TYR A 744 -22.33 -15.72 4.38
N GLN A 745 -21.89 -14.79 5.24
CA GLN A 745 -22.71 -13.64 5.66
C GLN A 745 -22.91 -12.55 4.59
N ASP A 746 -22.12 -12.55 3.51
CA ASP A 746 -22.18 -11.54 2.44
C ASP A 746 -22.94 -12.03 1.19
N VAL A 747 -23.67 -13.15 1.32
CA VAL A 747 -24.43 -13.80 0.25
C VAL A 747 -25.72 -13.02 -0.04
N ASP A 748 -26.06 -12.86 -1.33
CA ASP A 748 -27.34 -12.31 -1.80
C ASP A 748 -28.36 -13.41 -2.16
N GLU A 749 -29.61 -13.04 -2.49
CA GLU A 749 -30.69 -13.99 -2.80
C GLU A 749 -30.34 -14.93 -3.96
N LEU A 750 -29.68 -14.43 -5.01
CA LEU A 750 -29.34 -15.24 -6.18
C LEU A 750 -28.17 -16.18 -5.87
N GLN A 751 -27.17 -15.72 -5.13
CA GLN A 751 -26.06 -16.55 -4.65
C GLN A 751 -26.57 -17.65 -3.69
N TYR A 752 -27.46 -17.31 -2.75
CA TYR A 752 -28.11 -18.27 -1.86
C TYR A 752 -28.95 -19.30 -2.65
N ARG A 753 -29.76 -18.84 -3.60
CA ARG A 753 -30.59 -19.69 -4.46
C ARG A 753 -29.75 -20.64 -5.33
N LEU A 754 -28.62 -20.17 -5.85
CA LEU A 754 -27.63 -21.01 -6.54
C LEU A 754 -27.08 -22.11 -5.61
N ILE A 755 -26.71 -21.77 -4.36
CA ILE A 755 -26.27 -22.77 -3.37
C ILE A 755 -27.38 -23.80 -3.10
N ARG A 756 -28.65 -23.39 -2.97
CA ARG A 756 -29.79 -24.30 -2.75
C ARG A 756 -30.09 -25.22 -3.95
N LEU A 757 -29.76 -24.79 -5.17
CA LEU A 757 -29.88 -25.60 -6.38
C LEU A 757 -28.71 -26.59 -6.53
N LEU A 758 -27.51 -26.21 -6.09
CA LEU A 758 -26.33 -27.07 -6.07
C LEU A 758 -26.34 -28.09 -4.93
N VAL A 759 -26.86 -27.72 -3.74
CA VAL A 759 -26.94 -28.59 -2.56
C VAL A 759 -28.37 -28.69 -2.05
N PRO A 760 -29.11 -29.76 -2.38
CA PRO A 760 -30.43 -30.00 -1.80
C PRO A 760 -30.35 -30.30 -0.30
N THR A 761 -31.47 -30.16 0.40
CA THR A 761 -31.58 -30.45 1.85
C THR A 761 -31.06 -31.86 2.16
N GLY A 762 -30.04 -31.96 3.02
CA GLY A 762 -29.36 -33.21 3.37
C GLY A 762 -28.01 -33.44 2.68
N GLY A 763 -27.63 -32.61 1.69
CA GLY A 763 -26.30 -32.64 1.06
C GLY A 763 -25.18 -32.07 1.94
N ASN A 764 -23.93 -32.23 1.49
CA ASN A 764 -22.73 -31.81 2.22
C ASN A 764 -22.37 -30.34 1.91
N LEU A 765 -23.04 -29.39 2.55
CA LEU A 765 -22.68 -27.96 2.51
C LEU A 765 -21.87 -27.55 3.75
N CYS A 766 -20.70 -26.96 3.54
CA CYS A 766 -19.88 -26.33 4.57
C CYS A 766 -19.88 -24.80 4.40
N ALA A 767 -20.73 -24.10 5.14
CA ALA A 767 -20.71 -22.64 5.20
C ALA A 767 -19.78 -22.16 6.32
N ILE A 768 -18.92 -21.19 6.04
CA ILE A 768 -18.07 -20.52 7.04
C ILE A 768 -18.15 -19.00 6.90
N GLY A 769 -18.15 -18.30 8.04
CA GLY A 769 -18.24 -16.84 8.06
C GLY A 769 -18.44 -16.27 9.46
N ASP A 770 -18.75 -14.98 9.50
CA ASP A 770 -18.97 -14.19 10.71
C ASP A 770 -20.06 -13.15 10.47
N PRO A 771 -21.26 -13.27 11.06
CA PRO A 771 -22.35 -12.34 10.80
C PRO A 771 -22.02 -10.92 11.32
N ASP A 772 -21.09 -10.79 12.28
CA ASP A 772 -20.63 -9.48 12.77
C ASP A 772 -19.64 -8.80 11.79
N GLN A 773 -19.23 -9.48 10.71
CA GLN A 773 -18.48 -8.89 9.60
C GLN A 773 -19.37 -8.66 8.35
N ALA A 774 -20.69 -8.85 8.42
CA ALA A 774 -21.60 -8.54 7.30
C ALA A 774 -21.64 -7.02 7.04
N ILE A 775 -21.05 -6.58 5.92
CA ILE A 775 -20.82 -5.15 5.61
C ILE A 775 -21.10 -4.79 4.14
N TYR A 776 -21.95 -5.58 3.46
CA TYR A 776 -22.33 -5.37 2.06
C TYR A 776 -23.86 -5.34 1.86
N SER A 777 -24.65 -4.93 2.86
CA SER A 777 -26.11 -4.82 2.71
C SER A 777 -26.48 -3.88 1.55
N PHE A 778 -25.71 -2.80 1.37
CA PHE A 778 -25.83 -1.85 0.27
C PHE A 778 -25.57 -2.45 -1.14
N ARG A 779 -25.00 -3.67 -1.22
CA ARG A 779 -24.84 -4.44 -2.46
C ARG A 779 -25.98 -5.46 -2.66
N GLY A 780 -26.79 -5.75 -1.65
CA GLY A 780 -27.88 -6.74 -1.68
C GLY A 780 -27.62 -8.01 -0.86
N ALA A 781 -26.54 -8.07 -0.08
CA ALA A 781 -26.27 -9.18 0.83
C ALA A 781 -27.21 -9.17 2.03
N ASP A 782 -27.73 -10.34 2.45
CA ASP A 782 -28.54 -10.49 3.66
C ASP A 782 -27.95 -11.52 4.63
N VAL A 783 -27.53 -11.04 5.80
CA VAL A 783 -27.06 -11.88 6.91
C VAL A 783 -28.15 -12.82 7.44
N GLY A 784 -29.42 -12.60 7.11
CA GLY A 784 -30.53 -13.51 7.32
C GLY A 784 -30.30 -14.91 6.76
N TYR A 785 -29.62 -15.07 5.61
CA TYR A 785 -29.24 -16.41 5.09
C TYR A 785 -28.31 -17.16 6.04
N PHE A 786 -27.38 -16.46 6.70
CA PHE A 786 -26.49 -17.04 7.71
C PHE A 786 -27.25 -17.43 8.96
N LEU A 787 -28.08 -16.52 9.49
CA LEU A 787 -28.82 -16.72 10.74
C LEU A 787 -29.88 -17.84 10.64
N ARG A 788 -30.46 -18.06 9.46
CA ARG A 788 -31.50 -19.08 9.24
C ARG A 788 -30.98 -20.41 8.69
N PHE A 789 -29.67 -20.56 8.46
CA PHE A 789 -29.03 -21.73 7.84
C PHE A 789 -29.47 -23.07 8.46
N VAL A 790 -29.63 -23.13 9.78
CA VAL A 790 -30.02 -24.34 10.53
C VAL A 790 -31.48 -24.73 10.29
N SER A 791 -32.33 -23.76 9.94
CA SER A 791 -33.72 -23.99 9.50
C SER A 791 -33.78 -24.45 8.04
N ASP A 792 -32.95 -23.86 7.18
CA ASP A 792 -32.86 -24.20 5.74
C ASP A 792 -32.24 -25.59 5.53
N TYR A 793 -31.33 -26.01 6.41
CA TYR A 793 -30.72 -27.34 6.45
C TYR A 793 -30.94 -28.04 7.80
N PRO A 794 -32.13 -28.63 8.04
CA PRO A 794 -32.42 -29.37 9.27
C PRO A 794 -31.38 -30.47 9.54
N GLY A 795 -30.85 -30.52 10.76
CA GLY A 795 -29.76 -31.41 11.13
C GLY A 795 -28.35 -30.86 10.84
N ALA A 796 -28.22 -29.61 10.37
CA ALA A 796 -26.93 -28.93 10.24
C ALA A 796 -26.17 -28.91 11.58
N ARG A 797 -24.89 -29.31 11.52
CA ARG A 797 -23.97 -29.15 12.64
C ARG A 797 -23.49 -27.70 12.72
N GLN A 798 -23.20 -27.24 13.92
CA GLN A 798 -22.61 -25.92 14.17
C GLN A 798 -21.29 -26.09 14.90
N ALA A 799 -20.28 -25.33 14.47
CA ALA A 799 -19.00 -25.19 15.15
C ALA A 799 -18.69 -23.69 15.32
N ALA A 800 -18.00 -23.33 16.41
CA ALA A 800 -17.56 -21.96 16.67
C ALA A 800 -16.05 -21.93 16.83
N LEU A 801 -15.36 -20.98 16.17
CA LEU A 801 -13.92 -20.78 16.35
C LEU A 801 -13.69 -19.57 17.27
N THR A 802 -13.18 -19.83 18.48
CA THR A 802 -13.08 -18.82 19.55
C THR A 802 -11.71 -18.14 19.66
N ARG A 803 -10.66 -18.75 19.11
CA ARG A 803 -9.25 -18.31 19.27
C ARG A 803 -8.81 -17.38 18.14
N ASN A 804 -8.40 -16.15 18.46
CA ASN A 804 -7.84 -15.20 17.49
C ASN A 804 -6.30 -15.27 17.50
N TYR A 805 -5.71 -15.50 16.32
CA TYR A 805 -4.26 -15.58 16.12
C TYR A 805 -3.65 -14.32 15.47
N ARG A 806 -4.50 -13.45 14.92
CA ARG A 806 -4.12 -12.25 14.14
C ARG A 806 -3.69 -11.09 15.04
N SER A 807 -4.49 -10.77 16.05
CA SER A 807 -4.51 -9.46 16.71
C SER A 807 -4.09 -9.54 18.17
N GLY A 808 -3.26 -8.59 18.61
CA GLY A 808 -2.83 -8.45 19.99
C GLY A 808 -4.00 -8.20 20.96
N ARG A 809 -3.82 -8.63 22.23
CA ARG A 809 -4.91 -8.76 23.21
C ARG A 809 -5.79 -7.51 23.36
N ARG A 810 -5.20 -6.31 23.43
CA ARG A 810 -5.94 -5.04 23.57
C ARG A 810 -6.86 -4.75 22.38
N ILE A 811 -6.43 -5.08 21.16
CA ILE A 811 -7.20 -4.86 19.93
C ILE A 811 -8.42 -5.78 19.93
N VAL A 812 -8.24 -7.05 20.32
CA VAL A 812 -9.36 -8.00 20.46
C VAL A 812 -10.34 -7.55 21.54
N ASP A 813 -9.88 -7.28 22.77
CA ASP A 813 -10.75 -6.84 23.88
C ASP A 813 -11.52 -5.54 23.57
N ALA A 814 -10.88 -4.57 22.88
CA ALA A 814 -11.53 -3.33 22.46
C ALA A 814 -12.55 -3.55 21.33
N SER A 815 -12.20 -4.35 20.32
CA SER A 815 -13.11 -4.69 19.22
C SER A 815 -14.35 -5.45 19.72
N MET A 816 -14.19 -6.30 20.74
CA MET A 816 -15.29 -7.02 21.39
C MET A 816 -16.21 -6.08 22.20
N GLN A 817 -15.68 -5.06 22.87
CA GLN A 817 -16.49 -4.01 23.52
C GLN A 817 -17.30 -3.20 22.51
N VAL A 818 -16.68 -2.88 21.37
CA VAL A 818 -17.32 -2.17 20.26
C VAL A 818 -18.46 -2.98 19.64
N ILE A 819 -18.26 -4.27 19.32
CA ILE A 819 -19.30 -5.05 18.63
C ILE A 819 -20.45 -5.49 19.54
N ALA A 820 -20.24 -5.58 20.86
CA ALA A 820 -21.21 -6.11 21.81
C ALA A 820 -22.62 -5.45 21.79
N ARG A 821 -22.75 -4.19 21.32
CA ARG A 821 -24.06 -3.52 21.17
C ARG A 821 -24.78 -3.77 19.83
N GLY A 822 -24.16 -4.49 18.91
CA GLY A 822 -24.69 -4.80 17.57
C GLY A 822 -24.24 -6.16 17.03
N THR A 823 -23.85 -7.07 17.93
CA THR A 823 -23.48 -8.44 17.57
C THR A 823 -24.71 -9.24 17.18
N LEU A 824 -24.59 -9.95 16.06
CA LEU A 824 -25.57 -10.93 15.59
C LEU A 824 -25.20 -12.35 16.06
N THR A 825 -24.02 -12.49 16.68
CA THR A 825 -23.49 -13.73 17.22
C THR A 825 -23.89 -13.89 18.69
N ALA A 826 -24.88 -14.73 18.97
CA ALA A 826 -25.31 -15.00 20.34
C ALA A 826 -24.16 -15.58 21.19
N GLY A 827 -23.88 -14.95 22.34
CA GLY A 827 -22.85 -15.43 23.27
C GLY A 827 -21.40 -15.33 22.75
N ARG A 828 -21.11 -14.44 21.80
CA ARG A 828 -19.81 -14.30 21.13
C ARG A 828 -18.61 -14.26 22.09
N VAL A 829 -17.68 -15.20 21.92
CA VAL A 829 -16.36 -15.24 22.58
C VAL A 829 -15.28 -15.07 21.51
N LEU A 830 -14.25 -14.28 21.79
CA LEU A 830 -13.06 -14.15 20.94
C LEU A 830 -11.82 -13.90 21.82
N GLU A 831 -10.89 -14.84 21.85
CA GLU A 831 -9.72 -14.83 22.74
C GLU A 831 -8.42 -14.68 21.94
N ALA A 832 -7.72 -13.56 22.13
CA ALA A 832 -6.39 -13.36 21.54
C ALA A 832 -5.39 -14.38 22.10
N GLN A 833 -4.76 -15.14 21.20
CA GLN A 833 -3.67 -16.07 21.51
C GLN A 833 -2.30 -15.37 21.49
N ARG A 834 -2.21 -14.19 20.86
CA ARG A 834 -1.00 -13.37 20.88
C ARG A 834 -0.85 -12.64 22.22
N SER A 835 0.34 -12.71 22.80
CA SER A 835 0.69 -12.05 24.06
C SER A 835 1.22 -10.61 23.90
N ASP A 836 1.22 -10.05 22.69
CA ASP A 836 1.73 -8.70 22.44
C ASP A 836 0.75 -7.62 22.97
N ALA A 837 1.11 -7.04 24.11
CA ALA A 837 0.37 -5.97 24.79
C ALA A 837 0.58 -4.58 24.14
N LEU A 838 0.81 -4.55 22.83
CA LEU A 838 1.11 -3.35 22.05
C LEU A 838 -0.07 -2.37 22.01
N ALA A 839 0.26 -1.11 21.72
CA ALA A 839 -0.61 0.02 21.97
C ALA A 839 -1.79 0.11 21.00
N LEU A 840 -2.98 0.36 21.57
CA LEU A 840 -4.13 0.88 20.86
C LEU A 840 -4.23 2.38 21.20
N ILE A 841 -3.86 3.23 20.25
CA ILE A 841 -3.61 4.66 20.47
C ILE A 841 -4.81 5.47 19.98
N VAL A 842 -5.26 6.44 20.78
CA VAL A 842 -6.30 7.40 20.37
C VAL A 842 -5.68 8.79 20.26
N HIS A 843 -5.71 9.36 19.05
CA HIS A 843 -5.15 10.69 18.76
C HIS A 843 -6.22 11.69 18.33
N GLU A 844 -6.12 12.92 18.83
CA GLU A 844 -7.01 14.03 18.49
C GLU A 844 -6.21 15.22 17.93
N ALA A 845 -6.25 15.39 16.62
CA ALA A 845 -5.59 16.47 15.91
C ALA A 845 -6.47 17.73 15.85
N ALA A 846 -5.85 18.91 15.77
CA ALA A 846 -6.59 20.18 15.66
C ALA A 846 -7.36 20.33 14.34
N SER A 847 -6.86 19.73 13.25
CA SER A 847 -7.44 19.77 11.91
C SER A 847 -7.14 18.50 11.12
N ALA A 848 -7.84 18.28 10.01
CA ALA A 848 -7.57 17.16 9.09
C ALA A 848 -6.16 17.18 8.47
N ALA A 849 -5.51 18.35 8.37
CA ALA A 849 -4.10 18.43 7.99
C ALA A 849 -3.20 17.94 9.14
N ALA A 850 -3.43 18.39 10.37
CA ALA A 850 -2.66 17.94 11.52
C ALA A 850 -2.84 16.43 11.82
N GLU A 851 -3.99 15.84 11.45
CA GLU A 851 -4.18 14.38 11.46
C GLU A 851 -3.26 13.68 10.46
N ALA A 852 -3.15 14.21 9.24
CA ALA A 852 -2.25 13.68 8.23
C ALA A 852 -0.77 13.79 8.63
N GLU A 853 -0.35 14.93 9.19
CA GLU A 853 1.00 15.10 9.76
C GLU A 853 1.28 14.08 10.88
N PHE A 854 0.31 13.80 11.75
CA PHE A 854 0.44 12.79 12.81
C PHE A 854 0.62 11.37 12.28
N VAL A 855 -0.15 10.99 11.24
CA VAL A 855 -0.02 9.67 10.59
C VAL A 855 1.35 9.52 9.94
N VAL A 856 1.77 10.51 9.13
CA VAL A 856 3.09 10.53 8.49
C VAL A 856 4.21 10.44 9.52
N HIS A 857 4.20 11.29 10.55
CA HIS A 857 5.25 11.28 11.58
C HIS A 857 5.26 9.98 12.41
N SER A 858 4.10 9.34 12.60
CA SER A 858 4.03 8.04 13.25
C SER A 858 4.64 6.93 12.40
N VAL A 859 4.44 6.94 11.08
CA VAL A 859 5.08 6.02 10.13
C VAL A 859 6.59 6.26 10.09
N GLU A 860 7.04 7.51 9.90
CA GLU A 860 8.46 7.92 9.95
C GLU A 860 9.16 7.38 11.21
N ARG A 861 8.54 7.58 12.39
CA ARG A 861 9.05 7.13 13.69
C ARG A 861 9.11 5.61 13.82
N MET A 862 8.16 4.87 13.25
CA MET A 862 8.14 3.39 13.32
C MET A 862 9.07 2.72 12.30
N ILE A 863 9.37 3.38 11.18
CA ILE A 863 10.38 2.98 10.19
C ILE A 863 11.81 3.41 10.63
N GLY A 864 11.95 4.14 11.75
CA GLY A 864 13.24 4.56 12.30
C GLY A 864 13.85 5.82 11.67
N GLY A 865 13.06 6.56 10.88
CA GLY A 865 13.49 7.82 10.27
C GLY A 865 14.31 7.65 8.98
N TYR A 866 13.69 7.10 7.93
CA TYR A 866 14.28 6.92 6.58
C TYR A 866 14.75 8.21 5.88
N SER A 867 14.59 9.39 6.50
CA SER A 867 15.16 10.64 6.00
C SER A 867 16.27 11.13 6.93
N PHE A 868 17.40 11.50 6.34
CA PHE A 868 18.59 12.03 7.04
C PHE A 868 18.26 13.21 7.98
N PHE A 869 17.21 13.98 7.65
CA PHE A 869 16.68 15.09 8.43
C PHE A 869 16.02 14.67 9.77
N SER A 870 15.58 13.42 9.90
CA SER A 870 14.91 12.88 11.10
C SER A 870 15.88 12.61 12.24
N VAL A 871 17.07 12.08 11.91
CA VAL A 871 18.14 11.81 12.87
C VAL A 871 18.77 13.13 13.35
N ASP A 872 19.16 13.99 12.40
CA ASP A 872 19.88 15.25 12.66
C ASP A 872 19.03 16.29 13.43
N SER A 873 17.70 16.14 13.45
CA SER A 873 16.77 17.02 14.18
C SER A 873 16.39 16.53 15.59
N GLY A 874 16.97 15.41 16.07
CA GLY A 874 16.73 14.89 17.41
C GLY A 874 15.29 14.44 17.65
N ARG A 875 14.64 13.88 16.62
CA ARG A 875 13.22 13.48 16.64
C ARG A 875 12.97 12.01 16.97
N VAL A 876 14.01 11.17 16.94
CA VAL A 876 13.96 9.74 17.25
C VAL A 876 15.20 9.40 18.06
N ASP A 877 15.05 8.70 19.17
CA ASP A 877 16.18 8.14 19.93
C ASP A 877 16.75 6.93 19.17
N ALA A 878 18.06 6.93 18.88
CA ALA A 878 18.73 5.81 18.23
C ALA A 878 18.90 4.65 19.23
N GLY A 879 17.97 3.69 19.20
CA GLY A 879 17.91 2.57 20.15
C GLY A 879 17.75 1.19 19.52
N ASP A 880 16.77 1.01 18.63
CA ASP A 880 16.45 -0.26 17.98
C ASP A 880 16.43 -0.12 16.45
N ALA A 881 16.78 -1.20 15.74
CA ALA A 881 16.50 -1.31 14.30
C ALA A 881 14.98 -1.35 14.07
N SER A 882 14.50 -0.74 12.99
CA SER A 882 13.05 -0.61 12.76
C SER A 882 12.37 -1.93 12.47
N GLU A 883 11.28 -2.20 13.20
CA GLU A 883 10.52 -3.45 13.13
C GLU A 883 9.51 -3.48 11.95
N TYR A 884 9.53 -2.47 11.07
CA TYR A 884 8.49 -2.23 10.06
C TYR A 884 9.03 -1.61 8.76
N SER A 885 8.54 -2.07 7.62
CA SER A 885 8.73 -1.45 6.29
C SER A 885 7.45 -0.73 5.82
N PHE A 886 7.44 -0.06 4.67
CA PHE A 886 6.27 0.69 4.20
C PHE A 886 5.03 -0.20 3.96
N GLY A 887 5.21 -1.45 3.53
CA GLY A 887 4.14 -2.43 3.33
C GLY A 887 3.39 -2.84 4.60
N ASP A 888 3.99 -2.66 5.78
CA ASP A 888 3.37 -3.03 7.07
C ASP A 888 2.27 -2.07 7.54
N PHE A 889 2.09 -0.94 6.85
CA PHE A 889 1.19 0.15 7.23
C PHE A 889 -0.03 0.23 6.31
N ALA A 890 -1.22 0.27 6.93
CA ALA A 890 -2.47 0.62 6.24
C ALA A 890 -3.18 1.84 6.86
N ILE A 891 -3.67 2.74 6.01
CA ILE A 891 -4.55 3.85 6.38
C ILE A 891 -5.96 3.53 5.90
N LEU A 892 -6.87 3.33 6.85
CA LEU A 892 -8.27 2.95 6.64
C LEU A 892 -9.20 4.14 6.88
N TYR A 893 -10.03 4.45 5.88
CA TYR A 893 -10.96 5.58 5.91
C TYR A 893 -12.39 5.19 5.51
N ARG A 894 -13.40 5.91 6.01
CA ARG A 894 -14.80 5.65 5.65
C ARG A 894 -15.22 6.20 4.28
N SER A 895 -14.56 7.26 3.82
CA SER A 895 -14.84 7.94 2.54
C SER A 895 -13.58 8.53 1.92
N ALA A 896 -13.44 8.42 0.59
CA ALA A 896 -12.34 9.00 -0.16
C ALA A 896 -12.27 10.55 -0.07
N ALA A 897 -13.37 11.21 0.34
CA ALA A 897 -13.37 12.66 0.60
C ALA A 897 -12.48 13.08 1.79
N LEU A 898 -12.01 12.12 2.61
CA LEU A 898 -11.06 12.35 3.70
C LEU A 898 -9.59 12.39 3.22
N LEU A 899 -9.30 11.91 2.01
CA LEU A 899 -7.95 11.68 1.50
C LEU A 899 -7.08 12.91 1.18
N PRO A 900 -7.59 14.06 0.67
CA PRO A 900 -6.70 15.08 0.11
C PRO A 900 -5.58 15.58 1.05
N PRO A 901 -5.80 15.80 2.36
CA PRO A 901 -4.71 16.17 3.28
C PRO A 901 -3.68 15.04 3.50
N LEU A 902 -4.14 13.78 3.50
CA LEU A 902 -3.27 12.60 3.66
C LEU A 902 -2.39 12.39 2.43
N LEU A 903 -2.97 12.47 1.23
CA LEU A 903 -2.24 12.33 -0.04
C LEU A 903 -1.21 13.45 -0.22
N GLU A 904 -1.50 14.66 0.26
CA GLU A 904 -0.55 15.78 0.26
C GLU A 904 0.62 15.52 1.22
N ALA A 905 0.32 15.18 2.49
CA ALA A 905 1.35 14.94 3.49
C ALA A 905 2.27 13.75 3.12
N LEU A 906 1.70 12.64 2.64
CA LEU A 906 2.45 11.45 2.21
C LEU A 906 3.40 11.76 1.05
N ARG A 907 2.93 12.44 -0.01
CA ARG A 907 3.78 12.83 -1.15
C ARG A 907 4.91 13.75 -0.72
N ARG A 908 4.60 14.76 0.11
CA ARG A 908 5.54 15.78 0.56
C ARG A 908 6.62 15.22 1.50
N SER A 909 6.33 14.14 2.23
CA SER A 909 7.32 13.37 3.02
C SER A 909 7.95 12.18 2.26
N GLY A 910 7.70 12.05 0.95
CA GLY A 910 8.31 11.02 0.09
C GLY A 910 7.86 9.58 0.38
N ILE A 911 6.81 9.36 1.17
CA ILE A 911 6.35 8.02 1.52
C ILE A 911 5.81 7.32 0.26
N PRO A 912 6.34 6.14 -0.14
CA PRO A 912 5.77 5.36 -1.23
C PRO A 912 4.44 4.77 -0.76
N PHE A 913 3.37 5.08 -1.48
CA PHE A 913 2.03 4.59 -1.16
C PHE A 913 1.28 4.11 -2.39
N GLU A 914 0.23 3.34 -2.16
CA GLU A 914 -0.76 2.94 -3.15
C GLU A 914 -2.18 3.22 -2.63
N ARG A 915 -3.12 3.49 -3.53
CA ARG A 915 -4.55 3.67 -3.21
C ARG A 915 -5.35 2.53 -3.83
N ARG A 916 -6.15 1.84 -3.03
CA ARG A 916 -7.09 0.81 -3.49
C ARG A 916 -8.51 1.08 -3.04
N SER A 917 -9.46 0.53 -3.79
CA SER A 917 -10.88 0.72 -3.53
C SER A 917 -11.70 -0.47 -4.02
N HIS A 918 -12.99 -0.48 -3.69
CA HIS A 918 -13.98 -1.39 -4.29
C HIS A 918 -14.53 -0.89 -5.63
N GLY A 919 -13.96 0.18 -6.19
CA GLY A 919 -14.20 0.55 -7.59
C GLY A 919 -13.70 -0.54 -8.53
N ARG A 920 -14.29 -0.60 -9.71
CA ARG A 920 -13.89 -1.49 -10.80
C ARG A 920 -12.50 -1.10 -11.29
N LEU A 921 -11.82 -2.02 -11.97
CA LEU A 921 -10.53 -1.70 -12.58
C LEU A 921 -10.68 -0.62 -13.67
N ASP A 922 -11.76 -0.64 -14.43
CA ASP A 922 -12.12 0.35 -15.45
C ASP A 922 -12.81 1.62 -14.91
N ASP A 923 -12.89 1.83 -13.58
CA ASP A 923 -13.10 3.17 -13.00
C ASP A 923 -11.88 4.08 -13.20
N ASP A 924 -10.68 3.50 -13.35
CA ASP A 924 -9.48 4.26 -13.67
C ASP A 924 -9.49 4.71 -15.15
N PRO A 925 -9.31 6.01 -15.46
CA PRO A 925 -9.36 6.50 -16.84
C PRO A 925 -8.30 5.91 -17.77
N GLY A 926 -7.10 5.59 -17.26
CA GLY A 926 -6.03 4.98 -18.03
C GLY A 926 -6.34 3.52 -18.36
N VAL A 927 -6.77 2.75 -17.35
CA VAL A 927 -7.27 1.37 -17.57
C VAL A 927 -8.43 1.37 -18.57
N ARG A 928 -9.40 2.29 -18.43
CA ARG A 928 -10.54 2.42 -19.35
C ARG A 928 -10.12 2.70 -20.79
N ALA A 929 -9.07 3.51 -21.00
CA ALA A 929 -8.53 3.79 -22.33
C ALA A 929 -7.86 2.54 -22.94
N ILE A 930 -7.02 1.85 -22.17
CA ILE A 930 -6.34 0.60 -22.58
C ILE A 930 -7.39 -0.47 -22.95
N VAL A 931 -8.42 -0.66 -22.12
CA VAL A 931 -9.54 -1.58 -22.36
C VAL A 931 -10.32 -1.20 -23.63
N LYS A 932 -10.65 0.07 -23.82
CA LYS A 932 -11.35 0.55 -25.04
C LYS A 932 -10.54 0.34 -26.32
N GLU A 933 -9.21 0.18 -26.24
CA GLU A 933 -8.39 -0.23 -27.39
C GLU A 933 -8.42 -1.75 -27.59
N LEU A 934 -8.16 -2.55 -26.53
CA LEU A 934 -8.16 -4.03 -26.59
C LEU A 934 -9.50 -4.63 -27.04
N SER A 935 -10.62 -3.99 -26.69
CA SER A 935 -11.96 -4.44 -27.09
C SER A 935 -12.28 -4.22 -28.59
N LYS A 936 -11.44 -3.51 -29.35
CA LYS A 936 -11.66 -3.32 -30.80
C LYS A 936 -11.27 -4.57 -31.59
N GLU A 937 -12.08 -4.90 -32.59
CA GLU A 937 -11.74 -5.91 -33.61
C GLU A 937 -10.48 -5.55 -34.39
N THR A 938 -10.21 -4.25 -34.59
CA THR A 938 -9.01 -3.74 -35.28
C THR A 938 -7.74 -3.79 -34.44
N CYS A 939 -7.82 -4.11 -33.13
CA CYS A 939 -6.64 -4.17 -32.28
C CYS A 939 -5.92 -5.53 -32.45
N THR A 940 -4.78 -5.52 -33.15
CA THR A 940 -3.96 -6.71 -33.40
C THR A 940 -2.90 -6.98 -32.33
N LEU A 941 -2.75 -6.07 -31.35
CA LEU A 941 -1.76 -6.21 -30.28
C LEU A 941 -2.28 -7.15 -29.17
N THR A 942 -1.37 -7.93 -28.59
CA THR A 942 -1.64 -8.62 -27.33
C THR A 942 -1.78 -7.63 -26.17
N PRO A 943 -2.41 -8.02 -25.04
CA PRO A 943 -2.44 -7.19 -23.84
C PRO A 943 -1.05 -6.75 -23.35
N ALA A 944 -0.03 -7.62 -23.45
CA ALA A 944 1.34 -7.30 -23.06
C ALA A 944 1.97 -6.21 -23.96
N GLU A 945 1.84 -6.36 -25.29
CA GLU A 945 2.37 -5.39 -26.25
C GLU A 945 1.69 -4.03 -26.13
N LEU A 946 0.35 -4.00 -25.99
CA LEU A 946 -0.36 -2.73 -25.84
C LEU A 946 0.05 -2.03 -24.54
N LEU A 947 0.16 -2.74 -23.41
CA LEU A 947 0.60 -2.13 -22.15
C LEU A 947 2.02 -1.53 -22.27
N ALA A 948 2.93 -2.22 -22.95
CA ALA A 948 4.28 -1.72 -23.21
C ALA A 948 4.28 -0.48 -24.12
N VAL A 949 3.52 -0.50 -25.23
CA VAL A 949 3.39 0.63 -26.17
C VAL A 949 2.71 1.83 -25.52
N THR A 950 1.66 1.62 -24.73
CA THR A 950 0.98 2.70 -23.98
C THR A 950 1.90 3.33 -22.95
N LEU A 951 2.67 2.54 -22.19
CA LEU A 951 3.62 3.06 -21.21
C LEU A 951 4.79 3.80 -21.84
N ALA A 952 5.27 3.34 -23.01
CA ALA A 952 6.31 4.02 -23.77
C ALA A 952 5.83 5.34 -24.42
N ALA A 953 4.53 5.46 -24.71
CA ALA A 953 3.92 6.67 -25.26
C ALA A 953 3.51 7.69 -24.19
N ASP A 954 3.07 7.23 -23.01
CA ASP A 954 2.77 8.07 -21.84
C ASP A 954 3.22 7.38 -20.54
N PRO A 955 4.43 7.70 -20.04
CA PRO A 955 4.91 7.21 -18.74
C PRO A 955 4.03 7.61 -17.55
N GLY A 956 3.16 8.63 -17.70
CA GLY A 956 2.18 9.02 -16.69
C GLY A 956 1.09 7.97 -16.44
N LEU A 957 0.91 7.00 -17.36
CA LEU A 957 -0.01 5.88 -17.22
C LEU A 957 0.58 4.69 -16.43
N GLU A 958 1.81 4.78 -15.93
CA GLU A 958 2.42 3.75 -15.07
C GLU A 958 1.51 3.27 -13.91
N PRO A 959 0.77 4.13 -13.17
CA PRO A 959 -0.15 3.66 -12.13
C PRO A 959 -1.29 2.79 -12.67
N SER A 960 -1.82 3.13 -13.85
CA SER A 960 -2.88 2.37 -14.53
C SER A 960 -2.36 1.05 -15.09
N VAL A 961 -1.15 1.05 -15.65
CA VAL A 961 -0.46 -0.16 -16.14
C VAL A 961 -0.09 -1.09 -14.97
N ALA A 962 0.37 -0.55 -13.84
CA ALA A 962 0.69 -1.30 -12.63
C ALA A 962 -0.53 -2.02 -12.02
N LEU A 963 -1.74 -1.45 -12.12
CA LEU A 963 -2.98 -2.14 -11.74
C LEU A 963 -3.26 -3.39 -12.61
N LEU A 964 -2.75 -3.42 -13.85
CA LEU A 964 -3.04 -4.46 -14.83
C LEU A 964 -1.96 -5.56 -14.91
N ARG A 965 -0.71 -5.29 -14.51
CA ARG A 965 0.38 -6.29 -14.49
C ARG A 965 0.03 -7.59 -13.74
N PRO A 966 -0.61 -7.58 -12.55
CA PRO A 966 -0.99 -8.81 -11.86
C PRO A 966 -2.02 -9.66 -12.63
N LEU A 967 -2.91 -9.01 -13.39
CA LEU A 967 -3.90 -9.68 -14.23
C LEU A 967 -3.24 -10.33 -15.44
N LEU A 968 -2.31 -9.63 -16.08
CA LEU A 968 -1.58 -10.09 -17.26
C LEU A 968 -0.79 -11.37 -16.99
N ALA A 969 -0.20 -11.49 -15.80
CA ALA A 969 0.53 -12.68 -15.38
C ALA A 969 -0.37 -13.91 -15.14
N ARG A 970 -1.68 -13.73 -14.90
CA ARG A 970 -2.67 -14.81 -14.76
C ARG A 970 -3.34 -15.15 -16.09
N SER A 971 -3.71 -14.12 -16.84
CA SER A 971 -4.58 -14.18 -18.02
C SER A 971 -3.95 -13.38 -19.18
N PRO A 972 -2.94 -13.92 -19.89
CA PRO A 972 -2.28 -13.21 -21.00
C PRO A 972 -3.13 -13.16 -22.28
N GLU A 973 -4.13 -14.03 -22.43
CA GLU A 973 -5.01 -14.08 -23.59
C GLU A 973 -6.03 -12.93 -23.59
N ARG A 974 -6.21 -12.25 -24.73
CA ARG A 974 -7.03 -11.02 -24.84
C ARG A 974 -8.46 -11.17 -24.31
N ALA A 975 -9.10 -12.32 -24.56
CA ALA A 975 -10.48 -12.57 -24.10
C ALA A 975 -10.55 -12.75 -22.57
N ALA A 976 -9.70 -13.63 -22.01
CA ALA A 976 -9.63 -13.87 -20.57
C ALA A 976 -9.22 -12.60 -19.80
N PHE A 977 -8.29 -11.81 -20.34
CA PHE A 977 -7.84 -10.54 -19.77
C PHE A 977 -8.96 -9.50 -19.70
N LEU A 978 -9.78 -9.36 -20.75
CA LEU A 978 -10.94 -8.45 -20.76
C LEU A 978 -12.02 -8.90 -19.78
N ASP A 979 -12.41 -10.17 -19.79
CA ASP A 979 -13.37 -10.74 -18.82
C ASP A 979 -12.85 -10.62 -17.36
N GLU A 980 -11.53 -10.72 -17.15
CA GLU A 980 -10.90 -10.54 -15.84
C GLU A 980 -10.93 -9.09 -15.34
N ILE A 981 -10.68 -8.10 -16.21
CA ILE A 981 -10.82 -6.67 -15.87
C ILE A 981 -12.29 -6.33 -15.61
N ALA A 982 -13.20 -6.77 -16.49
CA ALA A 982 -14.64 -6.46 -16.38
C ALA A 982 -15.25 -6.97 -15.08
N ALA A 983 -14.83 -8.15 -14.60
CA ALA A 983 -15.26 -8.78 -13.36
C ALA A 983 -14.20 -8.69 -12.23
N GLY A 984 -13.41 -7.61 -12.16
CA GLY A 984 -12.38 -7.38 -11.15
C GLY A 984 -12.44 -5.99 -10.50
N ALA A 985 -12.05 -5.91 -9.22
CA ALA A 985 -11.95 -4.66 -8.47
C ALA A 985 -10.49 -4.26 -8.18
N GLN A 986 -10.25 -2.98 -7.90
CA GLN A 986 -8.89 -2.44 -7.63
C GLN A 986 -8.21 -3.06 -6.39
N CYS A 987 -8.98 -3.71 -5.51
CA CYS A 987 -8.48 -4.49 -4.37
C CYS A 987 -8.01 -5.91 -4.73
N ASP A 988 -8.47 -6.49 -5.84
CA ASP A 988 -8.05 -7.84 -6.30
C ASP A 988 -6.62 -7.85 -6.89
N THR A 989 -6.00 -6.68 -7.08
CA THR A 989 -4.64 -6.52 -7.65
C THR A 989 -3.61 -6.05 -6.62
N TRP A 990 -3.89 -6.22 -5.32
CA TRP A 990 -2.94 -5.97 -4.24
C TRP A 990 -1.85 -7.03 -4.21
N ASP A 991 -0.60 -6.60 -4.29
CA ASP A 991 0.59 -7.45 -4.17
C ASP A 991 1.23 -7.27 -2.78
N PRO A 992 1.33 -8.32 -1.95
CA PRO A 992 2.02 -8.24 -0.66
C PRO A 992 3.51 -7.88 -0.76
N ARG A 993 4.12 -8.02 -1.95
CA ARG A 993 5.56 -7.84 -2.17
C ARG A 993 5.93 -6.39 -2.48
N ALA A 994 4.95 -5.51 -2.70
CA ALA A 994 5.19 -4.10 -2.96
C ALA A 994 5.38 -3.35 -1.63
N ASP A 995 6.60 -2.87 -1.35
CA ASP A 995 6.88 -2.08 -0.14
C ASP A 995 6.28 -0.66 -0.26
N ARG A 996 4.98 -0.56 -0.02
CA ARG A 996 4.18 0.66 -0.18
C ARG A 996 3.09 0.72 0.88
N LEU A 997 2.94 1.89 1.50
CA LEU A 997 1.86 2.15 2.44
C LEU A 997 0.50 2.02 1.74
N SER A 998 -0.40 1.23 2.31
CA SER A 998 -1.69 0.89 1.71
C SER A 998 -2.81 1.86 2.14
N LEU A 999 -3.37 2.66 1.22
CA LEU A 999 -4.55 3.50 1.47
C LEU A 999 -5.81 2.83 0.91
N MET A 1000 -6.79 2.53 1.78
CA MET A 1000 -8.04 1.89 1.35
C MET A 1000 -9.25 2.24 2.21
N THR A 1001 -10.45 1.99 1.68
CA THR A 1001 -11.68 2.16 2.49
C THR A 1001 -11.80 1.05 3.54
N LEU A 1002 -12.52 1.33 4.64
CA LEU A 1002 -12.86 0.30 5.66
C LEU A 1002 -13.44 -0.99 5.05
N HIS A 1003 -14.24 -0.86 3.99
CA HIS A 1003 -14.79 -2.00 3.26
C HIS A 1003 -13.68 -2.77 2.51
N ALA A 1004 -12.83 -2.07 1.75
CA ALA A 1004 -11.78 -2.67 0.91
C ALA A 1004 -10.65 -3.34 1.73
N ALA A 1005 -10.63 -3.14 3.05
CA ALA A 1005 -9.77 -3.86 3.97
C ALA A 1005 -10.31 -5.24 4.39
N LYS A 1006 -11.55 -5.61 4.04
CA LYS A 1006 -12.11 -6.94 4.38
C LYS A 1006 -11.25 -8.06 3.75
N GLY A 1007 -11.14 -9.19 4.46
CA GLY A 1007 -10.14 -10.23 4.20
C GLY A 1007 -8.75 -9.87 4.75
N LEU A 1008 -8.27 -8.66 4.45
CA LEU A 1008 -6.89 -8.23 4.71
C LEU A 1008 -6.50 -8.15 6.20
N GLU A 1009 -5.19 -8.03 6.44
CA GLU A 1009 -4.54 -7.75 7.72
C GLU A 1009 -3.20 -7.04 7.53
N PHE A 1010 -2.80 -6.24 8.51
CA PHE A 1010 -1.57 -5.44 8.51
C PHE A 1010 -0.98 -5.36 9.92
N PRO A 1011 0.36 -5.35 10.10
CA PRO A 1011 0.99 -5.11 11.39
C PRO A 1011 0.53 -3.80 12.06
N VAL A 1012 0.44 -2.71 11.28
CA VAL A 1012 0.05 -1.38 11.78
C VAL A 1012 -1.11 -0.81 10.98
N VAL A 1013 -2.16 -0.36 11.68
CA VAL A 1013 -3.36 0.24 11.07
C VAL A 1013 -3.66 1.62 11.67
N PHE A 1014 -3.91 2.60 10.80
CA PHE A 1014 -4.47 3.90 11.15
C PHE A 1014 -5.92 3.99 10.68
N LEU A 1015 -6.88 4.06 11.61
CA LEU A 1015 -8.28 4.37 11.33
C LEU A 1015 -8.48 5.89 11.43
N VAL A 1016 -8.62 6.55 10.29
CA VAL A 1016 -8.65 8.03 10.21
C VAL A 1016 -10.07 8.59 10.11
N GLY A 1017 -10.30 9.76 10.71
CA GLY A 1017 -11.62 10.40 10.74
C GLY A 1017 -12.63 9.68 11.64
N CYS A 1018 -12.21 9.22 12.83
CA CYS A 1018 -13.07 8.65 13.88
C CYS A 1018 -13.96 9.73 14.54
N GLU A 1019 -14.82 10.36 13.74
CA GLU A 1019 -15.67 11.50 14.07
C GLU A 1019 -17.15 11.14 13.90
N ASP A 1020 -18.02 11.59 14.81
CA ASP A 1020 -19.45 11.31 14.69
C ASP A 1020 -20.04 12.00 13.43
N GLY A 1021 -20.78 11.25 12.62
CA GLY A 1021 -21.23 11.66 11.29
C GLY A 1021 -20.23 11.38 10.15
N VAL A 1022 -19.03 10.89 10.46
CA VAL A 1022 -18.06 10.30 9.52
C VAL A 1022 -17.90 8.80 9.78
N ILE A 1023 -17.76 8.40 11.05
CA ILE A 1023 -17.78 7.03 11.57
C ILE A 1023 -18.59 7.06 12.89
N PRO A 1024 -19.85 6.58 12.94
CA PRO A 1024 -20.64 6.11 11.81
C PRO A 1024 -20.92 7.24 10.80
N LEU A 1025 -20.97 6.87 9.53
CA LEU A 1025 -21.44 7.74 8.46
C LEU A 1025 -22.96 7.92 8.60
N ARG A 1026 -23.43 9.17 8.74
CA ARG A 1026 -24.87 9.49 8.77
C ARG A 1026 -25.27 10.48 7.67
N PHE A 1027 -26.12 10.08 6.75
CA PHE A 1027 -26.83 10.93 5.79
C PHE A 1027 -28.25 11.26 6.27
N ALA A 1028 -28.91 10.31 6.93
CA ALA A 1028 -30.29 10.37 7.42
C ALA A 1028 -30.38 9.97 8.91
N PRO A 1029 -31.56 10.06 9.55
CA PRO A 1029 -31.77 9.51 10.90
C PRO A 1029 -31.72 7.97 10.93
N ASP A 1030 -32.14 7.34 9.83
CA ASP A 1030 -32.46 5.90 9.74
C ASP A 1030 -31.33 5.04 9.13
N ASP A 1031 -30.10 5.56 9.01
CA ASP A 1031 -28.95 4.80 8.51
C ASP A 1031 -28.59 3.62 9.46
N ASP A 1032 -28.16 2.47 8.93
CA ASP A 1032 -27.83 1.29 9.75
C ASP A 1032 -26.54 1.51 10.59
N ILE A 1033 -26.73 2.02 11.80
CA ILE A 1033 -25.69 2.17 12.82
C ILE A 1033 -25.10 0.81 13.26
N ALA A 1034 -25.81 -0.31 13.08
CA ALA A 1034 -25.26 -1.64 13.31
C ALA A 1034 -24.33 -2.06 12.17
N GLU A 1035 -24.62 -1.79 10.89
CA GLU A 1035 -23.67 -2.02 9.78
C GLU A 1035 -22.44 -1.13 9.90
N GLU A 1036 -22.59 0.16 10.21
CA GLU A 1036 -21.45 1.04 10.47
C GLU A 1036 -20.60 0.57 11.68
N ARG A 1037 -21.23 -0.06 12.68
CA ARG A 1037 -20.54 -0.69 13.82
C ARG A 1037 -19.81 -1.98 13.42
N ARG A 1038 -20.43 -2.84 12.59
CA ARG A 1038 -19.78 -4.01 11.98
C ARG A 1038 -18.59 -3.59 11.10
N LEU A 1039 -18.73 -2.50 10.35
CA LEU A 1039 -17.67 -1.92 9.49
C LEU A 1039 -16.50 -1.37 10.31
N PHE A 1040 -16.77 -0.68 11.42
CA PHE A 1040 -15.73 -0.22 12.35
C PHE A 1040 -15.04 -1.40 13.05
N PHE A 1041 -15.79 -2.44 13.46
CA PHE A 1041 -15.25 -3.70 13.99
C PHE A 1041 -14.36 -4.44 12.98
N VAL A 1042 -14.77 -4.53 11.71
CA VAL A 1042 -13.92 -5.03 10.62
C VAL A 1042 -12.62 -4.22 10.56
N GLY A 1043 -12.70 -2.89 10.52
CA GLY A 1043 -11.54 -1.99 10.49
C GLY A 1043 -10.54 -2.21 11.63
N MET A 1044 -11.02 -2.27 12.87
CA MET A 1044 -10.16 -2.55 14.05
C MET A 1044 -9.46 -3.92 13.93
N THR A 1045 -10.16 -4.94 13.45
CA THR A 1045 -9.67 -6.33 13.37
C THR A 1045 -8.84 -6.63 12.10
N ARG A 1046 -8.43 -5.58 11.37
CA ARG A 1046 -7.36 -5.67 10.37
C ARG A 1046 -5.98 -5.55 11.01
N ALA A 1047 -5.88 -4.87 12.16
CA ALA A 1047 -4.63 -4.66 12.86
C ALA A 1047 -4.15 -5.95 13.54
N GLN A 1048 -2.90 -6.33 13.28
CA GLN A 1048 -2.24 -7.39 14.05
C GLN A 1048 -1.63 -6.84 15.34
N ARG A 1049 -0.78 -5.80 15.23
CA ARG A 1049 0.11 -5.36 16.33
C ARG A 1049 -0.24 -3.99 16.91
N ARG A 1050 -0.42 -2.97 16.06
CA ARG A 1050 -0.71 -1.58 16.50
C ARG A 1050 -1.95 -1.04 15.79
N LEU A 1051 -2.81 -0.36 16.55
CA LEU A 1051 -4.02 0.27 16.04
C LEU A 1051 -4.10 1.72 16.52
N PHE A 1052 -4.07 2.66 15.57
CA PHE A 1052 -4.25 4.08 15.82
C PHE A 1052 -5.68 4.49 15.42
N LEU A 1053 -6.43 5.10 16.33
CA LEU A 1053 -7.75 5.67 16.08
C LEU A 1053 -7.63 7.20 16.11
N THR A 1054 -7.63 7.84 14.95
CA THR A 1054 -7.38 9.28 14.83
C THR A 1054 -8.66 10.05 14.49
N ARG A 1055 -8.73 11.30 14.94
CA ARG A 1055 -9.73 12.27 14.48
C ARG A 1055 -9.18 13.68 14.41
N ALA A 1056 -9.82 14.51 13.60
CA ALA A 1056 -9.69 15.96 13.66
C ALA A 1056 -10.78 16.55 14.57
N ARG A 1057 -10.47 17.64 15.28
CA ARG A 1057 -11.50 18.51 15.87
C ARG A 1057 -12.29 19.23 14.77
N LYS A 1058 -11.59 19.76 13.77
CA LYS A 1058 -12.18 20.56 12.67
C LYS A 1058 -11.85 19.97 11.30
N ARG A 1059 -12.89 19.68 10.51
CA ARG A 1059 -12.76 19.04 9.19
C ARG A 1059 -13.69 19.72 8.17
N ALA A 1060 -13.23 19.84 6.92
CA ALA A 1060 -14.10 20.15 5.79
C ALA A 1060 -14.90 18.89 5.42
N TRP A 1061 -16.21 18.90 5.65
CA TRP A 1061 -17.10 17.77 5.44
C TRP A 1061 -18.41 18.24 4.78
N ARG A 1062 -18.79 17.58 3.66
CA ARG A 1062 -19.95 17.95 2.81
C ARG A 1062 -20.02 19.46 2.49
N GLY A 1063 -18.90 20.02 2.02
CA GLY A 1063 -18.81 21.41 1.56
C GLY A 1063 -18.69 22.50 2.64
N ALA A 1064 -18.71 22.13 3.93
CA ALA A 1064 -18.57 23.08 5.04
C ALA A 1064 -17.48 22.64 6.03
N VAL A 1065 -16.78 23.57 6.66
CA VAL A 1065 -15.91 23.26 7.81
C VAL A 1065 -16.79 23.07 9.04
N ARG A 1066 -16.73 21.89 9.65
CA ARG A 1066 -17.49 21.52 10.85
C ARG A 1066 -16.52 21.15 11.98
N GLU A 1067 -16.96 21.42 13.21
CA GLU A 1067 -16.35 20.87 14.42
C GLU A 1067 -17.14 19.62 14.79
N GLN A 1068 -16.48 18.45 14.79
CA GLN A 1068 -17.15 17.14 14.91
C GLN A 1068 -16.73 16.45 16.20
N ALA A 1069 -17.68 15.83 16.89
CA ALA A 1069 -17.43 15.05 18.10
C ALA A 1069 -16.60 13.79 17.78
N ILE A 1070 -16.00 13.19 18.82
CA ILE A 1070 -15.40 11.87 18.70
C ILE A 1070 -16.48 10.83 18.37
N SER A 1071 -16.13 9.83 17.56
CA SER A 1071 -17.03 8.72 17.21
C SER A 1071 -17.59 8.06 18.48
N PRO A 1072 -18.92 7.80 18.54
CA PRO A 1072 -19.53 7.06 19.64
C PRO A 1072 -18.99 5.62 19.75
N PHE A 1073 -18.44 5.05 18.67
CA PHE A 1073 -17.83 3.72 18.72
C PHE A 1073 -16.48 3.72 19.45
N VAL A 1074 -15.72 4.80 19.40
CA VAL A 1074 -14.48 4.94 20.20
C VAL A 1074 -14.81 5.12 21.68
N LEU A 1075 -15.93 5.79 22.01
CA LEU A 1075 -16.43 5.95 23.38
C LEU A 1075 -16.95 4.66 24.02
N ASP A 1076 -17.19 3.60 23.22
CA ASP A 1076 -17.57 2.29 23.73
C ASP A 1076 -16.36 1.46 24.23
N ILE A 1077 -15.13 1.92 23.98
CA ILE A 1077 -13.88 1.30 24.46
C ILE A 1077 -13.49 1.87 25.82
N ARG A 1078 -13.18 1.01 26.80
CA ARG A 1078 -12.69 1.41 28.12
C ARG A 1078 -11.32 2.10 28.03
N GLU A 1079 -11.17 3.25 28.69
CA GLU A 1079 -9.90 4.01 28.80
C GLU A 1079 -8.68 3.16 29.21
N GLN A 1080 -8.89 2.09 30.00
CA GLN A 1080 -7.83 1.16 30.42
C GLN A 1080 -7.16 0.39 29.26
N LEU A 1081 -7.79 0.34 28.08
CA LEU A 1081 -7.21 -0.25 26.86
C LEU A 1081 -6.56 0.82 25.95
N LEU A 1082 -6.82 2.10 26.19
CA LEU A 1082 -6.42 3.22 25.34
C LEU A 1082 -5.08 3.81 25.81
N GLU A 1083 -4.16 4.03 24.88
CA GLU A 1083 -3.02 4.91 25.10
C GLU A 1083 -3.32 6.28 24.46
N ARG A 1084 -3.37 7.31 25.30
CA ARG A 1084 -3.60 8.70 24.88
C ARG A 1084 -2.26 9.38 24.65
N GLU A 1085 -1.80 9.39 23.41
CA GLU A 1085 -0.58 10.11 23.03
C GLU A 1085 -0.81 11.63 23.14
N ALA A 1086 -0.39 12.21 24.26
CA ALA A 1086 -0.53 13.64 24.54
C ALA A 1086 0.20 14.45 23.47
N SER A 1087 -0.45 15.46 22.90
CA SER A 1087 0.09 16.23 21.77
C SER A 1087 1.32 17.06 22.17
N THR A 1088 2.51 16.47 21.96
CA THR A 1088 3.82 17.07 22.29
C THR A 1088 4.21 18.26 21.41
N HIS A 1089 3.33 18.69 20.49
CA HIS A 1089 3.37 20.03 19.90
C HIS A 1089 3.05 21.12 20.94
N LYS A 1090 3.99 21.36 21.86
CA LYS A 1090 4.21 22.72 22.38
C LYS A 1090 4.41 23.62 21.16
N ALA A 1091 3.47 24.51 20.90
CA ALA A 1091 3.64 25.54 19.90
C ALA A 1091 4.94 26.30 20.22
N ARG A 1092 5.91 26.31 19.29
CA ARG A 1092 7.07 27.20 19.43
C ARG A 1092 6.53 28.61 19.61
N PRO A 1093 6.88 29.34 20.68
CA PRO A 1093 6.56 30.76 20.74
C PRO A 1093 7.16 31.42 19.49
N ARG A 1094 6.42 32.34 18.87
CA ARG A 1094 7.01 33.16 17.80
C ARG A 1094 8.28 33.80 18.36
N PRO A 1095 9.40 33.81 17.63
CA PRO A 1095 10.54 34.62 18.03
C PRO A 1095 10.03 36.05 18.18
N VAL A 1096 10.14 36.60 19.39
CA VAL A 1096 9.89 38.02 19.61
C VAL A 1096 11.05 38.75 18.96
N ASP A 1097 10.74 39.64 18.01
CA ASP A 1097 11.75 40.46 17.36
C ASP A 1097 12.49 41.29 18.43
N PRO A 1098 13.82 41.14 18.58
CA PRO A 1098 14.57 41.87 19.59
C PRO A 1098 14.53 43.40 19.40
N GLN A 1099 14.12 43.91 18.23
CA GLN A 1099 13.90 45.34 18.01
C GLN A 1099 12.65 45.90 18.74
N LEU A 1100 11.73 45.05 19.19
CA LEU A 1100 10.49 45.46 19.89
C LEU A 1100 10.60 45.45 21.43
N LEU A 1101 11.83 45.46 21.98
CA LEU A 1101 12.11 45.65 23.42
C LEU A 1101 12.94 46.91 23.72
N LEU A 1102 13.03 47.84 22.75
CA LEU A 1102 13.76 49.11 22.86
C LEU A 1102 12.92 50.36 22.51
N PHE A 1103 11.59 50.23 22.55
CA PHE A 1103 10.60 51.31 22.38
C PHE A 1103 9.48 51.19 23.43
#